data_AF-A0A1I2QD00-F1
#
_entry.id   AF-A0A1I2QD00-F1
#
_cell.length_a   1.000
_cell.length_b   1.000
_cell.length_c   1.000
_cell.angle_alpha   90.00
_cell.angle_beta   90.00
_cell.angle_gamma   90.00
#
_symmetry.space_group_name_H-M   'P 1'
#
loop_
_entity.id
_entity.type
_entity.pdbx_description
1 polymer ?
#
loop_
_entity_poly.entity_id
_entity_poly.type
_entity_poly.pdbx_seq_one_letter_code
_entity_poly.pdbx_strand_id
1 'polypeptide(L)'
;MDFHEGFYEDEVRNGFYIPSLMKRNWAAGLEVLSEIDKICVKYGLQWFMCFGTLLGAVRHKGFTAWDDDLDIMMKRRDFEVLKKHRDELPENYVIVSVQDTEDYNSPMASINNDKSALISPDQVAKHHGFPFNAGVDVYMLDGVSDDTEAEAKRMEHIHSLMKLCDDLNREKGPGQENLLLRFEQEFGTKFVLDETLTHQIYRELDRVSMKFSMEETRKLVYMYLHMENGGHVYDSEMFKTSIKVPFESNALSAPPGYDEFLKMCYGEYAKIHKGTSMHDYPVYVKWEKQVLEQGASLPYLYKFDKEALRHDRPKRMTVKEKNVGLLMKLSELCTLAKKVNDAGRYDMLSEIMTLCQNTAVKLGEELERSIISPERTVSELETFCELAYKVYVEADEYFGKLISENGGSNLQGQAEVTAQNLDGLYSVNSIERELVEYIPEMQARLKMVDESLMDAEEKTEIVILPFKASAWETMKPYYDRYKDDPTVNLHVVPIPYYRRGRDTSSGSEIYEGEVLSEKVAIEDYRTFPFEDIKPHVIVIQNPYDEYSMGSEVNRYFFSDNLMKMCDKLVYIPWFVTDDIDIDDEKCRLDIANMRHYVTVPGCVSADLIYVPTENLRKSYIRVLTEFCGEDTKERWEKRVQVML
;
A
#
# COMPACT_ATOMS: atom_id res chain seq x y z
N MET A 1 -7.04 -19.32 -17.05
CA MET A 1 -6.56 -17.98 -17.43
C MET A 1 -5.21 -17.76 -16.81
N ASP A 2 -4.34 -17.05 -17.53
CA ASP A 2 -3.04 -16.63 -17.02
C ASP A 2 -3.07 -15.12 -16.75
N PHE A 3 -2.50 -14.72 -15.61
CA PHE A 3 -2.34 -13.33 -15.22
C PHE A 3 -0.85 -13.00 -15.21
N HIS A 4 -0.47 -11.83 -15.71
CA HIS A 4 0.92 -11.39 -15.69
C HIS A 4 1.42 -11.18 -14.25
N GLU A 5 2.74 -11.21 -14.08
CA GLU A 5 3.38 -10.96 -12.79
C GLU A 5 3.03 -9.55 -12.29
N GLY A 6 2.61 -9.43 -11.02
CA GLY A 6 2.19 -8.17 -10.43
C GLY A 6 0.72 -7.80 -10.64
N PHE A 7 -0.09 -8.61 -11.34
CA PHE A 7 -1.51 -8.31 -11.58
C PHE A 7 -2.32 -8.00 -10.30
N TYR A 8 -2.00 -8.66 -9.19
CA TYR A 8 -2.69 -8.46 -7.90
C TYR A 8 -2.16 -7.28 -7.10
N GLU A 9 -1.11 -6.59 -7.54
CA GLU A 9 -0.59 -5.43 -6.84
C GLU A 9 -1.55 -4.23 -7.01
N ASP A 10 -1.57 -3.36 -6.00
CA ASP A 10 -2.16 -2.04 -6.12
C ASP A 10 -1.49 -1.29 -7.30
N GLU A 11 -2.27 -0.51 -8.05
CA GLU A 11 -1.76 0.28 -9.17
C GLU A 11 -2.47 1.62 -9.30
N VAL A 12 -1.87 2.56 -10.02
CA VAL A 12 -2.57 3.76 -10.50
C VAL A 12 -2.67 3.72 -12.02
N ARG A 13 -3.89 3.84 -12.54
CA ARG A 13 -4.19 3.88 -13.98
C ARG A 13 -4.99 5.15 -14.28
N ASN A 14 -4.48 6.00 -15.17
CA ASN A 14 -5.12 7.28 -15.53
C ASN A 14 -5.45 8.15 -14.29
N GLY A 15 -4.51 8.26 -13.34
CA GLY A 15 -4.68 9.04 -12.12
C GLY A 15 -5.65 8.44 -11.09
N PHE A 16 -6.19 7.25 -11.32
CA PHE A 16 -7.11 6.55 -10.42
C PHE A 16 -6.41 5.39 -9.70
N TYR A 17 -6.50 5.35 -8.37
CA TYR A 17 -5.95 4.27 -7.56
C TYR A 17 -6.83 3.03 -7.62
N ILE A 18 -6.26 1.90 -8.02
CA ILE A 18 -6.93 0.59 -8.10
C ILE A 18 -6.36 -0.28 -6.98
N PRO A 19 -7.17 -0.62 -5.95
CA PRO A 19 -6.69 -1.45 -4.85
C PRO A 19 -6.50 -2.91 -5.30
N SER A 20 -5.57 -3.62 -4.65
CA SER A 20 -5.38 -5.06 -4.87
C SER A 20 -6.68 -5.87 -4.75
N LEU A 21 -7.58 -5.48 -3.85
CA LEU A 21 -8.88 -6.14 -3.69
C LEU A 21 -9.75 -6.05 -4.95
N MET A 22 -9.71 -4.92 -5.68
CA MET A 22 -10.40 -4.77 -6.96
C MET A 22 -9.78 -5.66 -8.04
N LYS A 23 -8.44 -5.74 -8.09
CA LYS A 23 -7.75 -6.68 -8.99
C LYS A 23 -8.17 -8.13 -8.74
N ARG A 24 -8.35 -8.51 -7.47
CA ARG A 24 -8.81 -9.85 -7.09
C ARG A 24 -10.27 -10.10 -7.52
N ASN A 25 -11.15 -9.11 -7.38
CA ASN A 25 -12.51 -9.16 -7.96
C ASN A 25 -12.46 -9.39 -9.47
N TRP A 26 -11.69 -8.58 -10.20
CA TRP A 26 -11.50 -8.72 -11.65
C TRP A 26 -10.98 -10.09 -12.06
N ALA A 27 -10.00 -10.64 -11.33
CA ALA A 27 -9.48 -11.97 -11.61
C ALA A 27 -10.53 -13.07 -11.42
N ALA A 28 -11.30 -13.00 -10.33
CA ALA A 28 -12.37 -13.95 -10.04
C ALA A 28 -13.51 -13.87 -11.08
N GLY A 29 -13.94 -12.66 -11.48
CA GLY A 29 -14.92 -12.48 -12.54
C GLY A 29 -14.41 -13.00 -13.90
N LEU A 30 -13.14 -12.76 -14.22
CA LEU A 30 -12.51 -13.30 -15.42
C LEU A 30 -12.47 -14.83 -15.40
N GLU A 31 -12.16 -15.45 -14.27
CA GLU A 31 -12.25 -16.92 -14.13
C GLU A 31 -13.68 -17.42 -14.42
N VAL A 32 -14.71 -16.73 -13.91
CA VAL A 32 -16.10 -17.06 -14.24
C VAL A 32 -16.36 -16.96 -15.74
N LEU A 33 -15.91 -15.88 -16.39
CA LEU A 33 -16.03 -15.72 -17.84
C LEU A 33 -15.32 -16.85 -18.61
N SER A 34 -14.17 -17.33 -18.11
CA SER A 34 -13.47 -18.47 -18.71
C SER A 34 -14.30 -19.76 -18.66
N GLU A 35 -15.03 -20.00 -17.57
CA GLU A 35 -15.89 -21.19 -17.45
C GLU A 35 -17.13 -21.08 -18.35
N ILE A 36 -17.71 -19.88 -18.45
CA ILE A 36 -18.78 -19.57 -19.43
C ILE A 36 -18.29 -19.84 -20.86
N ASP A 37 -17.09 -19.37 -21.21
CA ASP A 37 -16.53 -19.53 -22.55
C ASP A 37 -16.31 -21.00 -22.92
N LYS A 38 -15.91 -21.86 -21.98
CA LYS A 38 -15.76 -23.31 -22.22
C LYS A 38 -17.09 -23.96 -22.64
N ILE A 39 -18.18 -23.63 -21.94
CA ILE A 39 -19.52 -24.11 -22.30
C ILE A 39 -19.93 -23.55 -23.66
N CYS A 40 -19.71 -22.25 -23.89
CA CYS A 40 -20.04 -21.61 -25.17
C CYS A 40 -19.31 -22.26 -26.34
N VAL A 41 -17.99 -22.47 -26.24
CA VAL A 41 -17.18 -23.13 -27.27
C VAL A 41 -17.66 -24.56 -27.52
N LYS A 42 -17.95 -25.32 -26.46
CA LYS A 42 -18.41 -26.72 -26.57
C LYS A 42 -19.74 -26.83 -27.32
N TYR A 43 -20.67 -25.91 -27.10
CA TYR A 43 -22.02 -25.94 -27.67
C TYR A 43 -22.23 -25.00 -28.86
N GLY A 44 -21.19 -24.32 -29.32
CA GLY A 44 -21.25 -23.38 -30.44
C GLY A 44 -22.09 -22.13 -30.15
N LEU A 45 -22.11 -21.68 -28.89
CA LEU A 45 -22.81 -20.47 -28.44
C LEU A 45 -21.91 -19.25 -28.58
N GLN A 46 -22.52 -18.07 -28.76
CA GLN A 46 -21.78 -16.82 -28.87
C GLN A 46 -22.09 -15.89 -27.70
N TRP A 47 -21.03 -15.32 -27.13
CA TRP A 47 -21.10 -14.18 -26.24
C TRP A 47 -20.15 -13.09 -26.73
N PHE A 48 -20.46 -11.86 -26.36
CA PHE A 48 -19.70 -10.67 -26.77
C PHE A 48 -19.54 -9.75 -25.56
N MET A 49 -18.35 -9.19 -25.35
CA MET A 49 -18.19 -8.08 -24.40
C MET A 49 -19.14 -6.95 -24.78
N CYS A 50 -19.69 -6.30 -23.77
CA CYS A 50 -20.49 -5.10 -23.94
C CYS A 50 -20.17 -4.04 -22.87
N PHE A 51 -20.86 -2.90 -22.96
CA PHE A 51 -20.80 -1.79 -21.99
C PHE A 51 -19.38 -1.49 -21.45
N GLY A 52 -19.20 -1.49 -20.13
CA GLY A 52 -17.96 -1.08 -19.47
C GLY A 52 -16.78 -1.96 -19.88
N THR A 53 -17.03 -3.28 -19.96
CA THR A 53 -16.03 -4.27 -20.37
C THR A 53 -15.54 -4.05 -21.80
N LEU A 54 -16.44 -3.85 -22.77
CA LEU A 54 -16.06 -3.57 -24.16
C LEU A 54 -15.37 -2.20 -24.30
N LEU A 55 -15.84 -1.19 -23.57
CA LEU A 55 -15.21 0.12 -23.54
C LEU A 55 -13.77 0.03 -23.00
N GLY A 56 -13.58 -0.73 -21.93
CA GLY A 56 -12.26 -1.04 -21.37
C GLY A 56 -11.36 -1.73 -22.38
N ALA A 57 -11.85 -2.79 -23.04
CA ALA A 57 -11.08 -3.53 -24.05
C ALA A 57 -10.57 -2.62 -25.17
N VAL A 58 -11.43 -1.76 -25.72
CA VAL A 58 -11.10 -0.91 -26.87
C VAL A 58 -10.21 0.28 -26.46
N ARG A 59 -10.48 0.90 -25.30
CA ARG A 59 -9.80 2.12 -24.86
C ARG A 59 -8.52 1.86 -24.07
N HIS A 60 -8.53 0.86 -23.20
CA HIS A 60 -7.48 0.58 -22.21
C HIS A 60 -6.78 -0.75 -22.44
N LYS A 61 -7.28 -1.59 -23.36
CA LYS A 61 -6.82 -2.98 -23.57
C LYS A 61 -6.97 -3.84 -22.31
N GLY A 62 -7.98 -3.55 -21.49
CA GLY A 62 -8.21 -4.18 -20.19
C GLY A 62 -9.35 -3.47 -19.46
N PHE A 63 -9.46 -3.62 -18.15
CA PHE A 63 -10.50 -2.94 -17.37
C PHE A 63 -10.38 -1.42 -17.44
N THR A 64 -11.52 -0.74 -17.42
CA THR A 64 -11.56 0.68 -17.03
C THR A 64 -11.23 0.76 -15.54
N ALA A 65 -10.42 1.74 -15.11
CA ALA A 65 -9.88 1.77 -13.75
C ALA A 65 -10.96 1.85 -12.64
N TRP A 66 -12.09 2.47 -12.95
CA TRP A 66 -13.25 2.63 -12.07
C TRP A 66 -14.43 1.70 -12.43
N ASP A 67 -14.16 0.63 -13.18
CA ASP A 67 -15.11 -0.47 -13.42
C ASP A 67 -14.89 -1.57 -12.38
N ASP A 68 -15.95 -2.23 -11.93
CA ASP A 68 -15.89 -3.31 -10.93
C ASP A 68 -16.65 -4.58 -11.32
N ASP A 69 -17.25 -4.60 -12.50
CA ASP A 69 -18.03 -5.71 -13.05
C ASP A 69 -17.50 -6.17 -14.43
N LEU A 70 -18.11 -7.24 -14.94
CA LEU A 70 -17.85 -7.80 -16.26
C LEU A 70 -19.17 -7.97 -17.00
N ASP A 71 -19.31 -7.28 -18.12
CA ASP A 71 -20.50 -7.27 -18.95
C ASP A 71 -20.28 -8.09 -20.23
N ILE A 72 -21.12 -9.09 -20.43
CA ILE A 72 -21.26 -9.78 -21.71
C ILE A 72 -22.69 -9.75 -22.19
N MET A 73 -22.88 -9.83 -23.50
CA MET A 73 -24.17 -10.05 -24.11
C MET A 73 -24.23 -11.35 -24.89
N MET A 74 -25.42 -11.93 -24.91
CA MET A 74 -25.72 -13.16 -25.62
C MET A 74 -27.05 -13.02 -26.34
N LYS A 75 -27.20 -13.71 -27.47
CA LYS A 75 -28.52 -13.94 -28.04
C LYS A 75 -29.36 -14.73 -27.05
N ARG A 76 -30.65 -14.39 -26.90
CA ARG A 76 -31.57 -15.09 -25.96
C ARG A 76 -31.50 -16.62 -26.09
N ARG A 77 -31.55 -17.13 -27.32
CA ARG A 77 -31.40 -18.55 -27.68
C ARG A 77 -30.12 -19.15 -27.11
N ASP A 78 -29.00 -18.45 -27.23
CA ASP A 78 -27.70 -18.95 -26.78
C ASP A 78 -27.65 -19.02 -25.25
N PHE A 79 -28.17 -17.99 -24.57
CA PHE A 79 -28.30 -17.99 -23.11
C PHE A 79 -29.22 -19.12 -22.61
N GLU A 80 -30.35 -19.36 -23.26
CA GLU A 80 -31.26 -20.46 -22.92
C GLU A 80 -30.63 -21.85 -23.13
N VAL A 81 -29.73 -22.00 -24.11
CA VAL A 81 -28.95 -23.24 -24.27
C VAL A 81 -27.89 -23.34 -23.18
N LEU A 82 -27.18 -22.26 -22.86
CA LEU A 82 -26.20 -22.23 -21.77
C LEU A 82 -26.84 -22.66 -20.44
N LYS A 83 -28.04 -22.16 -20.12
CA LYS A 83 -28.80 -22.53 -18.92
C LYS A 83 -29.08 -24.03 -18.82
N LYS A 84 -29.36 -24.70 -19.95
CA LYS A 84 -29.58 -26.16 -19.99
C LYS A 84 -28.32 -26.96 -19.66
N HIS A 85 -27.14 -26.34 -19.77
CA HIS A 85 -25.85 -26.92 -19.47
C HIS A 85 -25.22 -26.34 -18.19
N ARG A 86 -26.02 -25.71 -17.32
CA ARG A 86 -25.54 -25.11 -16.06
C ARG A 86 -24.81 -26.10 -15.14
N ASP A 87 -25.16 -27.38 -15.20
CA ASP A 87 -24.54 -28.43 -14.38
C ASP A 87 -23.09 -28.75 -14.79
N GLU A 88 -22.61 -28.17 -15.90
CA GLU A 88 -21.21 -28.23 -16.34
C GLU A 88 -20.36 -27.08 -15.79
N LEU A 89 -20.97 -26.07 -15.17
CA LEU A 89 -20.22 -25.06 -14.42
C LEU A 89 -19.57 -25.70 -13.19
N PRO A 90 -18.47 -25.13 -12.67
CA PRO A 90 -17.85 -25.64 -11.45
C PRO A 90 -18.80 -25.66 -10.25
N GLU A 91 -18.46 -26.48 -9.26
CA GLU A 91 -19.20 -26.57 -8.01
C GLU A 91 -19.37 -25.18 -7.36
N ASN A 92 -20.57 -24.89 -6.84
CA ASN A 92 -21.03 -23.61 -6.25
C ASN A 92 -21.40 -22.50 -7.24
N TYR A 93 -21.03 -22.60 -8.52
CA TYR A 93 -21.41 -21.59 -9.50
C TYR A 93 -22.93 -21.57 -9.66
N VAL A 94 -23.49 -20.38 -9.85
CA VAL A 94 -24.93 -20.17 -9.98
C VAL A 94 -25.23 -19.26 -11.14
N ILE A 95 -26.28 -19.60 -11.90
CA ILE A 95 -26.91 -18.70 -12.86
C ILE A 95 -28.11 -18.07 -12.15
N VAL A 96 -28.08 -16.75 -12.05
CA VAL A 96 -29.14 -15.93 -11.48
C VAL A 96 -29.89 -15.26 -12.62
N SER A 97 -31.20 -15.46 -12.69
CA SER A 97 -32.06 -14.82 -13.69
C SER A 97 -33.48 -14.67 -13.16
N VAL A 98 -34.25 -13.76 -13.75
CA VAL A 98 -35.66 -13.56 -13.41
C VAL A 98 -36.52 -14.81 -13.58
N GLN A 99 -36.14 -15.75 -14.45
CA GLN A 99 -36.89 -16.98 -14.66
C GLN A 99 -36.54 -18.07 -13.64
N ASP A 100 -35.31 -18.07 -13.11
CA ASP A 100 -34.76 -19.20 -12.36
C ASP A 100 -34.50 -18.89 -10.88
N THR A 101 -34.56 -17.62 -10.47
CA THR A 101 -34.23 -17.19 -9.13
C THR A 101 -35.36 -16.38 -8.52
N GLU A 102 -35.93 -16.90 -7.44
CA GLU A 102 -36.91 -16.19 -6.62
C GLU A 102 -36.32 -14.84 -6.14
N ASP A 103 -37.16 -13.82 -6.09
CA ASP A 103 -36.81 -12.46 -5.67
C ASP A 103 -35.75 -11.72 -6.50
N TYR A 104 -35.35 -12.28 -7.65
CA TYR A 104 -34.47 -11.59 -8.59
C TYR A 104 -35.28 -10.77 -9.60
N ASN A 105 -35.34 -9.46 -9.35
CA ASN A 105 -36.17 -8.50 -10.09
C ASN A 105 -35.33 -7.65 -11.05
N SER A 106 -34.59 -8.31 -11.94
CA SER A 106 -33.77 -7.65 -12.97
C SER A 106 -33.95 -8.34 -14.32
N PRO A 107 -33.95 -7.58 -15.44
CA PRO A 107 -34.04 -8.13 -16.79
C PRO A 107 -32.71 -8.65 -17.33
N MET A 108 -31.62 -8.39 -16.62
CA MET A 108 -30.30 -8.96 -16.86
C MET A 108 -30.19 -10.33 -16.17
N ALA A 109 -29.25 -11.18 -16.58
CA ALA A 109 -28.87 -12.36 -15.82
C ALA A 109 -27.45 -12.19 -15.29
N SER A 110 -27.07 -12.95 -14.27
CA SER A 110 -25.70 -12.93 -13.75
C SER A 110 -25.23 -14.34 -13.47
N ILE A 111 -23.99 -14.65 -13.83
CA ILE A 111 -23.37 -15.95 -13.54
C ILE A 111 -22.27 -15.68 -12.52
N ASN A 112 -22.36 -16.32 -11.36
CA ASN A 112 -21.51 -16.04 -10.21
C ASN A 112 -20.78 -17.31 -9.76
N ASN A 113 -19.56 -17.14 -9.22
CA ASN A 113 -18.76 -18.26 -8.71
C ASN A 113 -19.28 -18.86 -7.38
N ASP A 114 -20.20 -18.18 -6.71
CA ASP A 114 -20.89 -18.67 -5.52
C ASP A 114 -22.31 -18.06 -5.42
N LYS A 115 -23.21 -18.81 -4.78
CA LYS A 115 -24.58 -18.38 -4.46
C LYS A 115 -24.64 -17.42 -3.27
N SER A 116 -23.64 -17.47 -2.39
CA SER A 116 -23.53 -16.61 -1.22
C SER A 116 -22.67 -15.41 -1.58
N ALA A 117 -23.08 -14.23 -1.11
CA ALA A 117 -22.28 -13.02 -1.22
C ALA A 117 -20.90 -13.14 -0.54
N LEU A 118 -20.83 -13.83 0.60
CA LEU A 118 -19.59 -14.16 1.30
C LEU A 118 -19.22 -15.61 0.97
N ILE A 119 -18.03 -15.82 0.42
CA ILE A 119 -17.55 -17.17 0.12
C ILE A 119 -16.79 -17.75 1.32
N SER A 120 -16.82 -19.07 1.47
CA SER A 120 -16.16 -19.73 2.60
C SER A 120 -14.62 -19.58 2.50
N PRO A 121 -13.89 -19.57 3.63
CA PRO A 121 -12.43 -19.41 3.63
C PRO A 121 -11.70 -20.39 2.71
N ASP A 122 -12.15 -21.65 2.63
CA ASP A 122 -11.59 -22.67 1.74
C ASP A 122 -11.78 -22.36 0.25
N GLN A 123 -12.76 -21.52 -0.09
CA GLN A 123 -13.05 -21.05 -1.44
C GLN A 123 -12.32 -19.74 -1.77
N VAL A 124 -12.04 -18.88 -0.77
CA VAL A 124 -11.29 -17.62 -0.96
C VAL A 124 -9.95 -17.85 -1.68
N ALA A 125 -9.17 -18.83 -1.22
CA ALA A 125 -7.88 -19.15 -1.84
C ALA A 125 -8.01 -19.63 -3.29
N LYS A 126 -9.13 -20.30 -3.64
CA LYS A 126 -9.40 -20.79 -4.99
C LYS A 126 -9.82 -19.65 -5.92
N HIS A 127 -10.61 -18.71 -5.40
CA HIS A 127 -11.14 -17.56 -6.13
C HIS A 127 -10.28 -16.32 -5.95
N HIS A 128 -8.98 -16.47 -6.22
CA HIS A 128 -8.03 -15.35 -6.31
C HIS A 128 -7.91 -14.50 -5.04
N GLY A 129 -8.21 -15.05 -3.86
CA GLY A 129 -8.14 -14.30 -2.61
C GLY A 129 -9.24 -13.25 -2.45
N PHE A 130 -10.25 -13.25 -3.34
CA PHE A 130 -11.40 -12.36 -3.23
C PHE A 130 -12.43 -12.99 -2.28
N PRO A 131 -12.85 -12.32 -1.20
CA PRO A 131 -13.69 -12.93 -0.16
C PRO A 131 -15.19 -12.91 -0.47
N PHE A 132 -15.59 -12.27 -1.58
CA PHE A 132 -16.99 -12.17 -1.98
C PHE A 132 -17.24 -12.96 -3.25
N ASN A 133 -18.50 -13.17 -3.61
CA ASN A 133 -18.80 -13.71 -4.93
C ASN A 133 -18.44 -12.68 -6.01
N ALA A 134 -17.88 -13.20 -7.10
CA ALA A 134 -17.62 -12.45 -8.31
C ALA A 134 -18.41 -13.10 -9.43
N GLY A 135 -18.80 -12.29 -10.41
CA GLY A 135 -19.66 -12.75 -11.48
C GLY A 135 -19.46 -12.01 -12.78
N VAL A 136 -20.23 -12.46 -13.76
CA VAL A 136 -20.35 -11.87 -15.08
C VAL A 136 -21.82 -11.58 -15.32
N ASP A 137 -22.11 -10.33 -15.64
CA ASP A 137 -23.42 -9.86 -16.01
C ASP A 137 -23.69 -10.17 -17.49
N VAL A 138 -24.85 -10.74 -17.74
CA VAL A 138 -25.27 -11.30 -19.03
C VAL A 138 -26.50 -10.56 -19.51
N TYR A 139 -26.33 -9.78 -20.57
CA TYR A 139 -27.40 -9.03 -21.23
C TYR A 139 -27.94 -9.83 -22.41
N MET A 140 -29.25 -10.03 -22.45
CA MET A 140 -29.88 -10.86 -23.48
C MET A 140 -30.42 -10.00 -24.64
N LEU A 141 -30.04 -10.38 -25.85
CA LEU A 141 -30.56 -9.79 -27.08
C LEU A 141 -31.79 -10.57 -27.56
N ASP A 142 -32.88 -9.85 -27.81
CA ASP A 142 -34.15 -10.38 -28.33
C ASP A 142 -34.40 -9.90 -29.77
N GLY A 143 -35.26 -10.60 -30.52
CA GLY A 143 -35.61 -10.21 -31.90
C GLY A 143 -36.52 -8.99 -31.95
N VAL A 144 -36.37 -8.15 -32.98
CA VAL A 144 -37.30 -7.04 -33.28
C VAL A 144 -38.15 -7.41 -34.49
N SER A 145 -39.47 -7.40 -34.34
CA SER A 145 -40.37 -7.78 -35.43
C SER A 145 -40.27 -6.82 -36.62
N ASP A 146 -40.17 -7.38 -37.83
CA ASP A 146 -40.28 -6.60 -39.08
C ASP A 146 -41.72 -6.11 -39.31
N ASP A 147 -42.72 -6.73 -38.66
CA ASP A 147 -44.09 -6.19 -38.54
C ASP A 147 -44.12 -5.12 -37.45
N THR A 148 -44.17 -3.86 -37.89
CA THR A 148 -44.16 -2.68 -37.04
C THR A 148 -45.39 -2.57 -36.14
N GLU A 149 -46.54 -3.10 -36.55
CA GLU A 149 -47.75 -3.08 -35.73
C GLU A 149 -47.65 -4.12 -34.60
N ALA A 150 -47.16 -5.32 -34.93
CA ALA A 150 -46.89 -6.35 -33.92
C ALA A 150 -45.82 -5.90 -32.91
N GLU A 151 -44.78 -5.22 -33.39
CA GLU A 151 -43.73 -4.64 -32.55
C GLU A 151 -44.29 -3.52 -31.65
N ALA A 152 -45.08 -2.60 -32.21
CA ALA A 152 -45.72 -1.54 -31.44
C ALA A 152 -46.61 -2.10 -30.31
N LYS A 153 -47.38 -3.16 -30.59
CA LYS A 153 -48.19 -3.86 -29.56
C LYS A 153 -47.32 -4.52 -28.49
N ARG A 154 -46.15 -5.07 -28.84
CA ARG A 154 -45.19 -5.59 -27.86
C ARG A 154 -44.72 -4.46 -26.95
N MET A 155 -44.30 -3.34 -27.54
CA MET A 155 -43.82 -2.18 -26.78
C MET A 155 -44.91 -1.55 -25.91
N GLU A 156 -46.15 -1.47 -26.38
CA GLU A 156 -47.30 -1.05 -25.58
C GLU A 156 -47.46 -1.92 -24.33
N HIS A 157 -47.39 -3.25 -24.49
CA HIS A 157 -47.45 -4.18 -23.36
C HIS A 157 -46.28 -3.97 -22.37
N ILE A 158 -45.05 -3.81 -22.87
CA ILE A 158 -43.86 -3.57 -22.04
C ILE A 158 -43.99 -2.26 -21.25
N HIS A 159 -44.37 -1.16 -21.90
CA HIS A 159 -44.58 0.12 -21.22
C HIS A 159 -45.69 0.05 -20.17
N SER A 160 -46.76 -0.69 -20.46
CA SER A 160 -47.85 -0.91 -19.51
C SER A 160 -47.41 -1.74 -18.30
N LEU A 161 -46.56 -2.77 -18.47
CA LEU A 161 -45.99 -3.54 -17.36
C LEU A 161 -45.12 -2.67 -16.46
N MET A 162 -44.30 -1.80 -17.06
CA MET A 162 -43.41 -0.92 -16.30
C MET A 162 -44.17 0.13 -15.52
N LYS A 163 -45.15 0.76 -16.19
CA LYS A 163 -46.06 1.70 -15.53
C LYS A 163 -46.84 1.02 -14.40
N LEU A 164 -47.28 -0.22 -14.60
CA LEU A 164 -47.95 -1.00 -13.57
C LEU A 164 -47.04 -1.18 -12.36
N CYS A 165 -45.77 -1.55 -12.56
CA CYS A 165 -44.79 -1.67 -11.48
C CYS A 165 -44.64 -0.35 -10.68
N ASP A 166 -44.49 0.78 -11.36
CA ASP A 166 -44.38 2.10 -10.74
C ASP A 166 -45.65 2.51 -9.96
N ASP A 167 -46.81 2.30 -10.57
CA ASP A 167 -48.10 2.67 -9.97
C ASP A 167 -48.42 1.77 -8.76
N LEU A 168 -48.09 0.48 -8.80
CA LEU A 168 -48.22 -0.45 -7.66
C LEU A 168 -47.31 -0.12 -6.48
N ASN A 169 -46.16 0.52 -6.75
CA ASN A 169 -45.28 1.01 -5.69
C ASN A 169 -45.88 2.23 -4.97
N ARG A 170 -46.63 3.07 -5.71
CA ARG A 170 -47.26 4.30 -5.19
C ARG A 170 -48.61 4.06 -4.51
N GLU A 171 -49.42 3.17 -5.08
CA GLU A 171 -50.75 2.82 -4.58
C GLU A 171 -50.70 1.68 -3.54
N LYS A 172 -51.67 1.64 -2.62
CA LYS A 172 -51.78 0.59 -1.59
C LYS A 172 -53.22 0.11 -1.42
N GLY A 173 -53.38 -1.14 -1.00
CA GLY A 173 -54.70 -1.71 -0.69
C GLY A 173 -55.59 -1.83 -1.94
N PRO A 174 -56.89 -1.45 -1.89
CA PRO A 174 -57.81 -1.63 -3.01
C PRO A 174 -57.40 -0.92 -4.31
N GLY A 175 -56.52 0.10 -4.23
CA GLY A 175 -55.95 0.75 -5.42
C GLY A 175 -55.11 -0.22 -6.26
N GLN A 176 -54.32 -1.08 -5.60
CA GLN A 176 -53.47 -2.07 -6.28
C GLN A 176 -54.31 -3.15 -6.97
N GLU A 177 -55.36 -3.64 -6.32
CA GLU A 177 -56.30 -4.61 -6.92
C GLU A 177 -56.96 -4.06 -8.19
N ASN A 178 -57.37 -2.78 -8.18
CA ASN A 178 -57.98 -2.15 -9.35
C ASN A 178 -56.99 -1.92 -10.50
N LEU A 179 -55.73 -1.58 -10.19
CA LEU A 179 -54.67 -1.45 -11.19
C LEU A 179 -54.39 -2.80 -11.87
N LEU A 180 -54.24 -3.86 -11.06
CA LEU A 180 -54.08 -5.22 -11.58
C LEU A 180 -55.27 -5.60 -12.45
N LEU A 181 -56.51 -5.52 -11.95
CA LEU A 181 -57.70 -5.92 -12.71
C LEU A 181 -57.78 -5.24 -14.09
N ARG A 182 -57.47 -3.93 -14.17
CA ARG A 182 -57.47 -3.20 -15.44
C ARG A 182 -56.40 -3.73 -16.40
N PHE A 183 -55.19 -3.94 -15.89
CA PHE A 183 -54.10 -4.51 -16.68
C PHE A 183 -54.45 -5.93 -17.16
N GLU A 184 -54.96 -6.78 -16.28
CA GLU A 184 -55.36 -8.16 -16.58
C GLU A 184 -56.48 -8.21 -17.64
N GLN A 185 -57.41 -7.24 -17.64
CA GLN A 185 -58.46 -7.11 -18.64
C GLN A 185 -57.92 -6.70 -20.02
N GLU A 186 -56.89 -5.87 -20.05
CA GLU A 186 -56.28 -5.35 -21.28
C GLU A 186 -55.35 -6.38 -21.94
N PHE A 187 -54.47 -7.01 -21.15
CA PHE A 187 -53.41 -7.88 -21.68
C PHE A 187 -53.66 -9.37 -21.47
N GLY A 188 -54.63 -9.75 -20.62
CA GLY A 188 -54.99 -11.15 -20.36
C GLY A 188 -54.02 -11.93 -19.46
N THR A 189 -52.91 -11.32 -19.03
CA THR A 189 -51.98 -11.89 -18.04
C THR A 189 -52.54 -11.67 -16.64
N LYS A 190 -52.53 -12.70 -15.80
CA LYS A 190 -53.00 -12.63 -14.40
C LYS A 190 -51.86 -12.53 -13.42
N PHE A 191 -52.06 -11.79 -12.34
CA PHE A 191 -51.10 -11.61 -11.25
C PHE A 191 -51.72 -11.94 -9.90
N VAL A 192 -50.88 -12.41 -8.97
CA VAL A 192 -51.25 -12.60 -7.56
C VAL A 192 -50.69 -11.42 -6.77
N LEU A 193 -51.55 -10.70 -6.06
CA LEU A 193 -51.17 -9.58 -5.20
C LEU A 193 -50.59 -10.10 -3.88
N ASP A 194 -49.31 -10.46 -3.89
CA ASP A 194 -48.52 -10.86 -2.72
C ASP A 194 -47.08 -10.29 -2.79
N GLU A 195 -46.21 -10.74 -1.90
CA GLU A 195 -44.79 -10.34 -1.85
C GLU A 195 -44.01 -10.64 -3.13
N THR A 196 -44.48 -11.56 -3.97
CA THR A 196 -43.84 -11.94 -5.23
C THR A 196 -44.35 -11.13 -6.43
N LEU A 197 -45.30 -10.21 -6.24
CA LEU A 197 -45.94 -9.48 -7.35
C LEU A 197 -44.91 -8.78 -8.27
N THR A 198 -43.92 -8.11 -7.69
CA THR A 198 -42.84 -7.48 -8.45
C THR A 198 -42.12 -8.51 -9.33
N HIS A 199 -41.77 -9.66 -8.77
CA HIS A 199 -41.12 -10.74 -9.49
C HIS A 199 -42.01 -11.31 -10.61
N GLN A 200 -43.32 -11.46 -10.37
CA GLN A 200 -44.26 -11.88 -11.39
C GLN A 200 -44.32 -10.90 -12.57
N ILE A 201 -44.29 -9.58 -12.31
CA ILE A 201 -44.26 -8.55 -13.35
C ILE A 201 -42.97 -8.62 -14.17
N TYR A 202 -41.81 -8.77 -13.52
CA TYR A 202 -40.53 -8.91 -14.21
C TYR A 202 -40.45 -10.20 -15.04
N ARG A 203 -41.04 -11.30 -14.58
CA ARG A 203 -41.16 -12.54 -15.36
C ARG A 203 -42.02 -12.36 -16.61
N GLU A 204 -43.12 -11.62 -16.48
CA GLU A 204 -43.96 -11.29 -17.63
C GLU A 204 -43.24 -10.36 -18.60
N LEU A 205 -42.50 -9.36 -18.08
CA LEU A 205 -41.69 -8.46 -18.88
C LEU A 205 -40.66 -9.25 -19.73
N ASP A 206 -39.95 -10.19 -19.12
CA ASP A 206 -38.98 -11.05 -19.82
C ASP A 206 -39.67 -11.94 -20.88
N ARG A 207 -40.82 -12.54 -20.53
CA ARG A 207 -41.64 -13.33 -21.47
C ARG A 207 -42.10 -12.53 -22.69
N VAL A 208 -42.54 -11.29 -22.48
CA VAL A 208 -42.99 -10.40 -23.54
C VAL A 208 -41.82 -9.91 -24.39
N SER A 209 -40.66 -9.67 -23.77
CA SER A 209 -39.42 -9.27 -24.46
C SER A 209 -39.00 -10.31 -25.49
N MET A 210 -39.00 -11.60 -25.12
CA MET A 210 -38.59 -12.71 -25.99
C MET A 210 -39.64 -13.15 -27.04
N LYS A 211 -40.72 -12.37 -27.24
CA LYS A 211 -41.86 -12.75 -28.10
C LYS A 211 -41.50 -13.05 -29.55
N PHE A 212 -40.51 -12.35 -30.12
CA PHE A 212 -40.15 -12.50 -31.53
C PHE A 212 -38.87 -13.32 -31.70
N SER A 213 -38.91 -14.25 -32.65
CA SER A 213 -37.77 -15.10 -32.99
C SER A 213 -36.64 -14.28 -33.57
N MET A 214 -35.42 -14.50 -33.09
CA MET A 214 -34.23 -13.83 -33.64
C MET A 214 -33.84 -14.34 -35.03
N GLU A 215 -34.32 -15.53 -35.43
CA GLU A 215 -33.98 -16.12 -36.74
C GLU A 215 -34.77 -15.49 -37.90
N GLU A 216 -35.90 -14.85 -37.57
CA GLU A 216 -36.84 -14.27 -38.54
C GLU A 216 -36.73 -12.75 -38.61
N THR A 217 -35.83 -12.15 -37.82
CA THR A 217 -35.73 -10.69 -37.64
C THR A 217 -34.40 -10.16 -38.13
N ARG A 218 -34.39 -8.97 -38.73
CA ARG A 218 -33.15 -8.31 -39.18
C ARG A 218 -32.42 -7.56 -38.07
N LYS A 219 -33.14 -7.23 -36.99
CA LYS A 219 -32.66 -6.42 -35.88
C LYS A 219 -32.78 -7.18 -34.57
N LEU A 220 -31.81 -6.94 -33.70
CA LEU A 220 -31.80 -7.41 -32.32
C LEU A 220 -31.90 -6.22 -31.38
N VAL A 221 -32.44 -6.43 -30.18
CA VAL A 221 -32.62 -5.38 -29.19
C VAL A 221 -32.25 -5.87 -27.81
N TYR A 222 -31.55 -5.03 -27.03
CA TYR A 222 -31.55 -5.19 -25.58
C TYR A 222 -32.76 -4.43 -25.01
N MET A 223 -33.81 -5.18 -24.68
CA MET A 223 -35.14 -4.62 -24.46
C MET A 223 -35.20 -3.58 -23.33
N TYR A 224 -34.46 -3.81 -22.25
CA TYR A 224 -34.48 -2.93 -21.09
C TYR A 224 -34.00 -1.51 -21.40
N LEU A 225 -32.84 -1.34 -22.04
CA LEU A 225 -32.40 0.00 -22.41
C LEU A 225 -33.23 0.58 -23.55
N HIS A 226 -33.73 -0.26 -24.46
CA HIS A 226 -34.62 0.20 -25.52
C HIS A 226 -35.90 0.84 -24.98
N MET A 227 -36.50 0.27 -23.94
CA MET A 227 -37.71 0.85 -23.35
C MET A 227 -37.42 2.14 -22.56
N GLU A 228 -36.21 2.31 -22.03
CA GLU A 228 -35.83 3.53 -21.28
C GLU A 228 -35.51 4.72 -22.20
N ASN A 229 -34.80 4.49 -23.31
CA ASN A 229 -34.26 5.57 -24.13
C ASN A 229 -34.55 5.45 -25.64
N GLY A 230 -35.25 4.41 -26.08
CA GLY A 230 -35.57 4.14 -27.49
C GLY A 230 -34.40 3.62 -28.32
N GLY A 231 -33.22 3.41 -27.71
CA GLY A 231 -31.98 2.99 -28.35
C GLY A 231 -31.72 1.47 -28.28
N HIS A 232 -30.46 1.06 -28.39
CA HIS A 232 -30.01 -0.35 -28.22
C HIS A 232 -30.69 -1.36 -29.17
N VAL A 233 -31.02 -0.89 -30.37
CA VAL A 233 -31.44 -1.73 -31.49
C VAL A 233 -30.29 -1.84 -32.47
N TYR A 234 -29.92 -3.06 -32.80
CA TYR A 234 -28.72 -3.39 -33.57
C TYR A 234 -29.08 -4.20 -34.80
N ASP A 235 -28.28 -4.07 -35.86
CA ASP A 235 -28.35 -5.00 -36.97
C ASP A 235 -27.90 -6.41 -36.51
N SER A 236 -28.70 -7.43 -36.83
CA SER A 236 -28.39 -8.82 -36.47
C SER A 236 -27.07 -9.34 -37.05
N GLU A 237 -26.58 -8.77 -38.17
CA GLU A 237 -25.28 -9.10 -38.76
C GLU A 237 -24.12 -8.83 -37.78
N MET A 238 -24.26 -7.84 -36.89
CA MET A 238 -23.26 -7.48 -35.87
C MET A 238 -22.94 -8.65 -34.94
N PHE A 239 -23.88 -9.59 -34.77
CA PHE A 239 -23.77 -10.70 -33.83
C PHE A 239 -23.65 -12.06 -34.52
N LYS A 240 -23.39 -12.11 -35.83
CA LYS A 240 -23.16 -13.39 -36.54
C LYS A 240 -21.77 -13.96 -36.33
N THR A 241 -20.78 -13.09 -36.20
CA THR A 241 -19.37 -13.46 -36.00
C THR A 241 -18.81 -12.67 -34.84
N SER A 242 -17.70 -13.12 -34.27
CA SER A 242 -16.96 -12.40 -33.24
C SER A 242 -15.53 -12.12 -33.72
N ILE A 243 -14.97 -11.05 -33.19
CA ILE A 243 -13.53 -10.77 -33.27
C ILE A 243 -12.93 -10.89 -31.87
N LYS A 244 -11.62 -11.14 -31.80
CA LYS A 244 -10.87 -11.14 -30.54
C LYS A 244 -10.19 -9.79 -30.34
N VAL A 245 -10.43 -9.16 -29.20
CA VAL A 245 -9.85 -7.86 -28.82
C VAL A 245 -9.00 -8.05 -27.56
N PRO A 246 -7.80 -7.44 -27.47
CA PRO A 246 -6.95 -7.52 -26.28
C PRO A 246 -7.68 -7.06 -25.01
N PHE A 247 -7.53 -7.82 -23.93
CA PHE A 247 -8.09 -7.49 -22.61
C PHE A 247 -7.21 -8.07 -21.50
N GLU A 248 -6.54 -7.20 -20.76
CA GLU A 248 -5.52 -7.55 -19.76
C GLU A 248 -4.44 -8.46 -20.40
N SER A 249 -4.20 -9.65 -19.87
CA SER A 249 -3.26 -10.64 -20.43
C SER A 249 -3.89 -11.60 -21.45
N ASN A 250 -5.15 -11.38 -21.84
CA ASN A 250 -5.95 -12.28 -22.68
C ASN A 250 -6.52 -11.55 -23.91
N ALA A 251 -7.37 -12.27 -24.67
CA ALA A 251 -8.18 -11.67 -25.72
C ALA A 251 -9.63 -12.18 -25.62
N LEU A 252 -10.58 -11.26 -25.54
CA LEU A 252 -12.00 -11.56 -25.32
C LEU A 252 -12.82 -11.30 -26.59
N SER A 253 -13.99 -11.92 -26.66
CA SER A 253 -14.89 -11.82 -27.83
C SER A 253 -15.59 -10.46 -27.86
N ALA A 254 -15.57 -9.79 -29.01
CA ALA A 254 -16.29 -8.53 -29.25
C ALA A 254 -17.08 -8.61 -30.57
N PRO A 255 -18.17 -7.83 -30.72
CA PRO A 255 -18.86 -7.75 -31.99
C PRO A 255 -17.98 -7.01 -33.01
N PRO A 256 -17.91 -7.43 -34.30
CA PRO A 256 -17.13 -6.71 -35.32
C PRO A 256 -17.52 -5.23 -35.46
N GLY A 257 -18.79 -4.90 -35.20
CA GLY A 257 -19.33 -3.53 -35.19
C GLY A 257 -19.19 -2.78 -33.86
N TYR A 258 -18.22 -3.12 -33.01
CA TYR A 258 -18.08 -2.55 -31.67
C TYR A 258 -18.00 -1.02 -31.64
N ASP A 259 -17.49 -0.36 -32.68
CA ASP A 259 -17.40 1.10 -32.74
C ASP A 259 -18.79 1.76 -32.79
N GLU A 260 -19.71 1.20 -33.57
CA GLU A 260 -21.10 1.66 -33.62
C GLU A 260 -21.80 1.39 -32.28
N PHE A 261 -21.57 0.21 -31.69
CA PHE A 261 -22.07 -0.15 -30.37
C PHE A 261 -21.64 0.88 -29.31
N LEU A 262 -20.34 1.17 -29.21
CA LEU A 262 -19.81 2.09 -28.19
C LEU A 262 -20.25 3.54 -28.42
N LYS A 263 -20.39 3.98 -29.67
CA LYS A 263 -20.96 5.31 -29.99
C LYS A 263 -22.42 5.42 -29.55
N MET A 264 -23.20 4.35 -29.68
CA MET A 264 -24.58 4.31 -29.21
C MET A 264 -24.66 4.40 -27.68
N CYS A 265 -23.77 3.70 -26.97
CA CYS A 265 -23.74 3.69 -25.51
C CYS A 265 -23.21 5.00 -24.90
N TYR A 266 -22.14 5.57 -25.47
CA TYR A 266 -21.33 6.60 -24.80
C TYR A 266 -21.06 7.85 -25.66
N GLY A 267 -21.50 7.89 -26.92
CA GLY A 267 -21.18 8.97 -27.84
C GLY A 267 -19.69 9.02 -28.19
N GLU A 268 -19.00 10.09 -27.81
CA GLU A 268 -17.55 10.26 -28.04
C GLU A 268 -16.70 9.47 -27.04
N TYR A 269 -16.84 8.14 -27.04
CA TYR A 269 -16.27 7.22 -26.03
C TYR A 269 -14.74 7.21 -25.91
N ALA A 270 -14.03 7.75 -26.91
CA ALA A 270 -12.58 7.93 -26.88
C ALA A 270 -12.15 9.01 -25.85
N LYS A 271 -13.05 9.94 -25.51
CA LYS A 271 -12.81 10.89 -24.41
C LYS A 271 -12.99 10.18 -23.07
N ILE A 272 -12.02 10.36 -22.19
CA ILE A 272 -12.02 9.72 -20.87
C ILE A 272 -12.87 10.55 -19.91
N HIS A 273 -13.86 9.89 -19.31
CA HIS A 273 -14.70 10.43 -18.23
C HIS A 273 -14.72 9.42 -17.08
N LYS A 274 -14.30 9.84 -15.89
CA LYS A 274 -14.46 9.06 -14.65
C LYS A 274 -15.94 9.09 -14.25
N GLY A 275 -16.54 7.92 -14.05
CA GLY A 275 -17.95 7.80 -13.68
C GLY A 275 -18.38 6.34 -13.59
N THR A 276 -19.36 6.04 -12.74
CA THR A 276 -19.89 4.68 -12.55
C THR A 276 -21.05 4.39 -13.49
N SER A 277 -21.39 3.11 -13.56
CA SER A 277 -22.63 2.59 -14.12
C SER A 277 -23.83 2.85 -13.17
N MET A 278 -24.93 2.13 -13.39
CA MET A 278 -26.22 2.24 -12.69
C MET A 278 -26.21 1.71 -11.23
N HIS A 279 -25.05 1.43 -10.64
CA HIS A 279 -24.91 0.90 -9.27
C HIS A 279 -23.82 1.61 -8.47
N ASP A 280 -23.78 1.32 -7.17
CA ASP A 280 -22.75 1.82 -6.26
C ASP A 280 -21.40 1.13 -6.50
N TYR A 281 -20.32 1.90 -6.39
CA TYR A 281 -18.93 1.45 -6.54
C TYR A 281 -18.16 1.58 -5.21
N PRO A 282 -17.27 0.64 -4.87
CA PRO A 282 -17.21 -0.72 -5.43
C PRO A 282 -18.43 -1.58 -5.07
N VAL A 283 -18.81 -2.50 -5.95
CA VAL A 283 -19.96 -3.41 -5.79
C VAL A 283 -19.89 -4.20 -4.49
N TYR A 284 -18.69 -4.52 -4.01
CA TYR A 284 -18.46 -5.34 -2.82
C TYR A 284 -18.56 -4.59 -1.49
N VAL A 285 -18.65 -3.24 -1.49
CA VAL A 285 -18.78 -2.46 -0.25
C VAL A 285 -20.03 -2.80 0.53
N LYS A 286 -21.13 -3.09 -0.18
CA LYS A 286 -22.39 -3.52 0.45
C LYS A 286 -22.21 -4.82 1.23
N TRP A 287 -21.38 -5.74 0.74
CA TRP A 287 -21.11 -7.02 1.38
C TRP A 287 -20.13 -6.88 2.54
N GLU A 288 -19.11 -6.02 2.41
CA GLU A 288 -18.23 -5.67 3.54
C GLU A 288 -19.05 -5.16 4.72
N LYS A 289 -19.98 -4.24 4.48
CA LYS A 289 -20.85 -3.68 5.52
C LYS A 289 -21.69 -4.76 6.21
N GLN A 290 -22.32 -5.65 5.44
CA GLN A 290 -23.12 -6.75 5.98
C GLN A 290 -22.28 -7.70 6.86
N VAL A 291 -21.06 -8.02 6.43
CA VAL A 291 -20.14 -8.89 7.20
C VAL A 291 -19.71 -8.23 8.51
N LEU A 292 -19.41 -6.92 8.47
CA LEU A 292 -19.03 -6.15 9.66
C LEU A 292 -20.20 -6.00 10.65
N GLU A 293 -21.43 -5.77 10.16
CA GLU A 293 -22.65 -5.70 10.99
C GLU A 293 -22.96 -7.01 11.72
N GLN A 294 -22.53 -8.15 11.15
CA GLN A 294 -22.62 -9.47 11.78
C GLN A 294 -21.51 -9.74 12.80
N GLY A 295 -20.58 -8.79 13.00
CA GLY A 295 -19.49 -8.89 13.97
C GLY A 295 -18.25 -9.65 13.47
N ALA A 296 -18.19 -10.01 12.19
CA ALA A 296 -17.01 -10.64 11.61
C ALA A 296 -15.89 -9.62 11.34
N SER A 297 -14.68 -10.12 11.10
CA SER A 297 -13.50 -9.35 10.71
C SER A 297 -13.07 -9.71 9.29
N LEU A 298 -12.67 -8.70 8.52
CA LEU A 298 -12.06 -8.88 7.22
C LEU A 298 -10.54 -8.62 7.35
N PRO A 299 -9.67 -9.56 6.92
CA PRO A 299 -8.24 -9.51 7.25
C PRO A 299 -7.48 -8.34 6.59
N TYR A 300 -8.03 -7.78 5.51
CA TYR A 300 -7.48 -6.63 4.78
C TYR A 300 -8.05 -5.28 5.22
N LEU A 301 -9.00 -5.27 6.18
CA LEU A 301 -9.54 -4.04 6.73
C LEU A 301 -8.90 -3.76 8.08
N TYR A 302 -8.10 -2.69 8.13
CA TYR A 302 -7.56 -2.20 9.38
C TYR A 302 -8.69 -1.69 10.28
N LYS A 303 -8.71 -2.16 11.53
CA LYS A 303 -9.61 -1.66 12.57
C LYS A 303 -8.85 -0.69 13.45
N PHE A 304 -9.24 0.58 13.38
CA PHE A 304 -8.65 1.62 14.20
C PHE A 304 -8.91 1.38 15.69
N ASP A 305 -7.85 1.47 16.48
CA ASP A 305 -7.90 1.53 17.94
C ASP A 305 -7.34 2.89 18.39
N LYS A 306 -8.05 3.60 19.28
CA LYS A 306 -7.58 4.88 19.83
C LYS A 306 -6.23 4.76 20.53
N GLU A 307 -5.89 3.58 21.05
CA GLU A 307 -4.57 3.31 21.62
C GLU A 307 -3.44 3.46 20.59
N ALA A 308 -3.71 3.23 19.29
CA ALA A 308 -2.75 3.45 18.21
C ALA A 308 -2.33 4.93 18.07
N LEU A 309 -3.10 5.86 18.65
CA LEU A 309 -2.74 7.28 18.68
C LEU A 309 -1.75 7.64 19.79
N ARG A 310 -1.46 6.72 20.72
CA ARG A 310 -0.50 6.93 21.81
C ARG A 310 0.94 6.85 21.26
N HIS A 311 1.78 7.80 21.68
CA HIS A 311 3.20 7.83 21.32
C HIS A 311 4.03 7.45 22.53
N ASP A 312 3.97 6.18 22.93
CA ASP A 312 4.91 5.68 23.93
C ASP A 312 6.19 5.26 23.21
N ARG A 313 7.11 6.21 23.04
CA ARG A 313 8.39 5.98 22.37
C ARG A 313 9.49 5.93 23.41
N PRO A 314 10.41 4.97 23.33
CA PRO A 314 11.57 4.95 24.21
C PRO A 314 12.37 6.25 24.02
N LYS A 315 12.76 6.88 25.14
CA LYS A 315 13.55 8.11 25.09
C LYS A 315 14.88 7.84 24.37
N ARG A 316 15.19 8.61 23.32
CA ARG A 316 16.49 8.55 22.65
C ARG A 316 17.60 8.95 23.63
N MET A 317 18.70 8.19 23.58
CA MET A 317 19.93 8.58 24.27
C MET A 317 20.62 9.70 23.48
N THR A 318 21.08 10.73 24.18
CA THR A 318 21.93 11.77 23.57
C THR A 318 23.27 11.17 23.12
N VAL A 319 23.98 11.82 22.20
CA VAL A 319 25.35 11.47 21.78
C VAL A 319 26.27 11.38 22.99
N LYS A 320 26.09 12.28 23.98
CA LYS A 320 26.80 12.20 25.25
C LYS A 320 26.45 10.92 26.02
N GLU A 321 25.17 10.60 26.17
CA GLU A 321 24.72 9.37 26.85
C GLU A 321 25.22 8.10 26.13
N LYS A 322 25.24 8.08 24.79
CA LYS A 322 25.80 6.97 23.99
C LYS A 322 27.30 6.80 24.23
N ASN A 323 28.04 7.91 24.36
CA ASN A 323 29.49 7.91 24.48
C ASN A 323 30.01 7.97 25.93
N VAL A 324 29.13 7.99 26.93
CA VAL A 324 29.52 8.06 28.35
C VAL A 324 30.47 6.93 28.74
N GLY A 325 30.29 5.73 28.18
CA GLY A 325 31.19 4.59 28.43
C GLY A 325 32.62 4.82 27.94
N LEU A 326 32.80 5.47 26.78
CA LEU A 326 34.13 5.82 26.27
C LEU A 326 34.78 6.93 27.11
N LEU A 327 34.01 7.94 27.50
CA LEU A 327 34.48 9.02 28.39
C LEU A 327 34.90 8.47 29.76
N MET A 328 34.09 7.60 30.36
CA MET A 328 34.41 6.93 31.63
C MET A 328 35.68 6.09 31.50
N LYS A 329 35.80 5.31 30.42
CA LYS A 329 36.99 4.50 30.15
C LYS A 329 38.26 5.36 30.02
N LEU A 330 38.19 6.49 29.32
CA LEU A 330 39.31 7.44 29.22
C LEU A 330 39.71 8.02 30.59
N SER A 331 38.72 8.38 31.41
CA SER A 331 38.94 8.89 32.77
C SER A 331 39.58 7.83 33.69
N GLU A 332 39.13 6.58 33.60
CA GLU A 332 39.69 5.44 34.31
C GLU A 332 41.14 5.16 33.88
N LEU A 333 41.42 5.17 32.57
CA LEU A 333 42.76 5.01 32.04
C LEU A 333 43.71 6.12 32.51
N CYS A 334 43.26 7.39 32.53
CA CYS A 334 44.07 8.49 33.07
C CYS A 334 44.34 8.33 34.58
N THR A 335 43.35 7.86 35.32
CA THR A 335 43.50 7.58 36.76
C THR A 335 44.49 6.43 37.00
N LEU A 336 44.45 5.40 36.17
CA LEU A 336 45.41 4.29 36.22
C LEU A 336 46.82 4.75 35.82
N ALA A 337 46.94 5.54 34.75
CA ALA A 337 48.20 6.14 34.31
C ALA A 337 48.88 6.90 35.45
N LYS A 338 48.12 7.72 36.18
CA LYS A 338 48.63 8.44 37.35
C LYS A 338 49.18 7.49 38.42
N LYS A 339 48.41 6.46 38.81
CA LYS A 339 48.86 5.49 39.83
C LYS A 339 50.11 4.72 39.41
N VAL A 340 50.19 4.35 38.14
CA VAL A 340 51.32 3.62 37.56
C VAL A 340 52.56 4.51 37.48
N ASN A 341 52.39 5.78 37.12
CA ASN A 341 53.43 6.79 37.16
C ASN A 341 53.94 7.04 38.59
N ASP A 342 53.04 7.22 39.56
CA ASP A 342 53.38 7.39 40.98
C ASP A 342 54.12 6.17 41.56
N ALA A 343 53.90 4.98 40.99
CA ALA A 343 54.58 3.74 41.36
C ALA A 343 55.88 3.48 40.57
N GLY A 344 56.28 4.39 39.68
CA GLY A 344 57.51 4.26 38.87
C GLY A 344 57.48 3.12 37.84
N ARG A 345 56.28 2.71 37.39
CA ARG A 345 56.08 1.57 36.48
C ARG A 345 55.92 2.03 35.02
N TYR A 346 56.98 2.58 34.47
CA TYR A 346 56.99 3.21 33.13
C TYR A 346 56.72 2.22 31.98
N ASP A 347 57.03 0.93 32.18
CA ASP A 347 56.68 -0.15 31.24
C ASP A 347 55.18 -0.23 30.96
N MET A 348 54.38 -0.10 32.02
CA MET A 348 52.92 -0.14 31.93
C MET A 348 52.34 1.19 31.45
N LEU A 349 53.05 2.30 31.64
CA LEU A 349 52.58 3.64 31.25
C LEU A 349 52.45 3.77 29.73
N SER A 350 53.42 3.23 28.97
CA SER A 350 53.39 3.19 27.50
C SER A 350 52.20 2.38 26.94
N GLU A 351 51.86 1.26 27.58
CA GLU A 351 50.68 0.47 27.22
C GLU A 351 49.37 1.24 27.50
N ILE A 352 49.28 1.90 28.66
CA ILE A 352 48.10 2.70 29.02
C ILE A 352 47.92 3.88 28.07
N MET A 353 48.99 4.58 27.68
CA MET A 353 48.91 5.69 26.72
C MET A 353 48.42 5.22 25.34
N THR A 354 48.82 4.02 24.91
CA THR A 354 48.30 3.42 23.68
C THR A 354 46.79 3.18 23.76
N LEU A 355 46.30 2.66 24.89
CA LEU A 355 44.87 2.46 25.12
C LEU A 355 44.09 3.79 25.19
N CYS A 356 44.69 4.83 25.80
CA CYS A 356 44.13 6.18 25.83
C CYS A 356 43.95 6.71 24.40
N GLN A 357 45.01 6.68 23.58
CA GLN A 357 44.96 7.16 22.19
C GLN A 357 43.91 6.42 21.37
N ASN A 358 43.91 5.09 21.38
CA ASN A 358 42.92 4.30 20.63
C ASN A 358 41.47 4.60 21.07
N THR A 359 41.24 4.80 22.37
CA THR A 359 39.90 5.11 22.89
C THR A 359 39.48 6.54 22.55
N ALA A 360 40.42 7.50 22.59
CA ALA A 360 40.19 8.91 22.25
C ALA A 360 39.94 9.10 20.75
N VAL A 361 40.70 8.41 19.89
CA VAL A 361 40.47 8.41 18.44
C VAL A 361 39.08 7.85 18.12
N LYS A 362 38.72 6.71 18.71
CA LYS A 362 37.37 6.15 18.54
C LYS A 362 36.28 7.14 18.97
N LEU A 363 36.45 7.80 20.11
CA LEU A 363 35.51 8.83 20.56
C LEU A 363 35.46 9.99 19.55
N GLY A 364 36.60 10.51 19.10
CA GLY A 364 36.67 11.59 18.12
C GLY A 364 35.92 11.27 16.83
N GLU A 365 36.15 10.09 16.25
CA GLU A 365 35.46 9.63 15.03
C GLU A 365 33.93 9.57 15.20
N GLU A 366 33.44 9.11 16.35
CA GLU A 366 32.00 9.09 16.66
C GLU A 366 31.44 10.51 16.81
N LEU A 367 32.16 11.41 17.49
CA LEU A 367 31.72 12.78 17.69
C LEU A 367 31.68 13.58 16.38
N GLU A 368 32.64 13.39 15.47
CA GLU A 368 32.64 14.03 14.15
C GLU A 368 31.43 13.62 13.29
N ARG A 369 31.01 12.36 13.44
CA ARG A 369 29.84 11.84 12.74
C ARG A 369 28.54 12.38 13.31
N SER A 370 28.44 12.48 14.64
CA SER A 370 27.15 12.72 15.31
C SER A 370 26.92 14.16 15.79
N ILE A 371 27.92 15.03 15.82
CA ILE A 371 27.79 16.41 16.34
C ILE A 371 27.93 17.45 15.23
N ILE A 372 27.15 18.53 15.33
CA ILE A 372 27.26 19.72 14.50
C ILE A 372 28.45 20.56 14.99
N SER A 373 29.35 20.92 14.08
CA SER A 373 30.58 21.69 14.39
C SER A 373 31.42 21.06 15.51
N PRO A 374 31.96 19.85 15.28
CA PRO A 374 32.69 19.09 16.29
C PRO A 374 34.09 19.65 16.59
N GLU A 375 34.55 20.67 15.84
CA GLU A 375 35.95 21.10 15.78
C GLU A 375 36.51 21.46 17.15
N ARG A 376 35.71 22.13 17.99
CA ARG A 376 36.13 22.47 19.36
C ARG A 376 36.36 21.21 20.20
N THR A 377 35.41 20.28 20.20
CA THR A 377 35.48 19.06 21.02
C THR A 377 36.57 18.11 20.52
N VAL A 378 36.70 17.98 19.20
CA VAL A 378 37.73 17.17 18.56
C VAL A 378 39.11 17.75 18.81
N SER A 379 39.28 19.08 18.73
CA SER A 379 40.58 19.71 19.03
C SER A 379 41.06 19.47 20.47
N GLU A 380 40.14 19.38 21.44
CA GLU A 380 40.50 18.99 22.81
C GLU A 380 40.93 17.51 22.89
N LEU A 381 40.31 16.61 22.12
CA LEU A 381 40.72 15.20 22.00
C LEU A 381 42.06 15.04 21.26
N GLU A 382 42.32 15.85 20.22
CA GLU A 382 43.61 15.88 19.53
C GLU A 382 44.71 16.32 20.50
N THR A 383 44.49 17.40 21.26
CA THR A 383 45.41 17.87 22.29
C THR A 383 45.64 16.79 23.37
N PHE A 384 44.59 16.09 23.78
CA PHE A 384 44.69 14.95 24.68
C PHE A 384 45.59 13.84 24.11
N CYS A 385 45.42 13.48 22.84
CA CYS A 385 46.25 12.48 22.16
C CYS A 385 47.71 12.91 22.03
N GLU A 386 47.98 14.18 21.73
CA GLU A 386 49.34 14.74 21.69
C GLU A 386 50.04 14.64 23.05
N LEU A 387 49.33 14.94 24.14
CA LEU A 387 49.85 14.78 25.50
C LEU A 387 50.10 13.31 25.84
N ALA A 388 49.17 12.41 25.48
CA ALA A 388 49.35 10.97 25.67
C ALA A 388 50.58 10.44 24.91
N TYR A 389 50.85 10.97 23.71
CA TYR A 389 52.04 10.61 22.94
C TYR A 389 53.33 11.12 23.60
N LYS A 390 53.35 12.33 24.16
CA LYS A 390 54.52 12.84 24.91
C LYS A 390 54.83 11.96 26.12
N VAL A 391 53.80 11.62 26.90
CA VAL A 391 53.92 10.69 28.04
C VAL A 391 54.46 9.32 27.60
N TYR A 392 53.98 8.80 26.47
CA TYR A 392 54.47 7.56 25.90
C TYR A 392 55.98 7.63 25.59
N VAL A 393 56.43 8.67 24.87
CA VAL A 393 57.83 8.82 24.48
C VAL A 393 58.74 8.94 25.69
N GLU A 394 58.35 9.76 26.67
CA GLU A 394 59.12 9.95 27.90
C GLU A 394 59.19 8.68 28.75
N ALA A 395 58.08 7.96 28.89
CA ALA A 395 58.02 6.69 29.61
C ALA A 395 58.90 5.62 28.94
N ASP A 396 58.86 5.51 27.61
CA ASP A 396 59.64 4.56 26.84
C ASP A 396 61.14 4.87 26.89
N GLU A 397 61.52 6.15 26.74
CA GLU A 397 62.92 6.58 26.87
C GLU A 397 63.46 6.30 28.28
N TYR A 398 62.65 6.58 29.31
CA TYR A 398 63.02 6.33 30.70
C TYR A 398 63.15 4.84 31.01
N PHE A 399 62.19 4.04 30.55
CA PHE A 399 62.22 2.59 30.70
C PHE A 399 63.42 1.97 29.98
N GLY A 400 63.75 2.46 28.78
CA GLY A 400 64.94 2.06 28.03
C GLY A 400 66.25 2.37 28.77
N LYS A 401 66.36 3.56 29.39
CA LYS A 401 67.50 3.94 30.24
C LYS A 401 67.62 3.02 31.46
N LEU A 402 66.51 2.77 32.17
CA LEU A 402 66.44 1.83 33.30
C LEU A 402 66.92 0.42 32.96
N ILE A 403 66.55 -0.11 31.80
CA ILE A 403 67.01 -1.43 31.32
C ILE A 403 68.51 -1.41 31.01
N SER A 404 69.00 -0.34 30.38
CA SER A 404 70.41 -0.21 30.00
C SER A 404 71.35 -0.08 31.20
N GLU A 405 70.91 0.57 32.28
CA GLU A 405 71.68 0.81 33.50
C GLU A 405 71.65 -0.39 34.48
N ASN A 406 70.57 -1.18 34.49
CA ASN A 406 70.41 -2.33 35.39
C ASN A 406 70.82 -3.69 34.80
N GLY A 407 71.45 -3.72 33.62
CA GLY A 407 72.10 -4.92 33.11
C GLY A 407 71.17 -6.11 32.83
N GLY A 408 70.20 -5.94 31.92
CA GLY A 408 69.73 -7.01 31.02
C GLY A 408 69.32 -8.38 31.56
N SER A 409 68.98 -8.56 32.85
CA SER A 409 68.47 -9.83 33.38
C SER A 409 67.09 -9.69 33.99
N ASN A 410 66.09 -10.27 33.31
CA ASN A 410 64.74 -10.60 33.77
C ASN A 410 64.07 -9.60 34.73
N LEU A 411 63.55 -8.50 34.17
CA LEU A 411 62.62 -7.58 34.84
C LEU A 411 61.20 -7.65 34.25
N GLN A 412 60.81 -8.75 33.61
CA GLN A 412 59.38 -9.05 33.42
C GLN A 412 58.83 -9.61 34.74
N GLY A 413 58.29 -8.72 35.59
CA GLY A 413 57.34 -9.10 36.64
C GLY A 413 57.61 -8.60 38.06
N GLN A 414 58.79 -8.09 38.41
CA GLN A 414 59.06 -7.54 39.75
C GLN A 414 60.12 -6.44 39.69
N ALA A 415 59.70 -5.19 39.75
CA ALA A 415 60.55 -4.09 40.20
C ALA A 415 59.69 -3.03 40.89
N GLU A 416 59.49 -3.20 42.20
CA GLU A 416 59.42 -2.05 43.08
C GLU A 416 60.84 -1.45 43.12
N VAL A 417 61.10 -0.46 42.27
CA VAL A 417 62.28 0.40 42.46
C VAL A 417 61.92 1.34 43.60
N THR A 418 62.38 1.04 44.80
CA THR A 418 62.26 1.95 45.95
C THR A 418 63.20 3.13 45.75
N ALA A 419 62.69 4.33 46.03
CA ALA A 419 63.27 5.65 45.75
C ALA A 419 64.61 6.00 46.45
N GLN A 420 65.43 5.01 46.83
CA GLN A 420 66.64 5.21 47.64
C GLN A 420 67.97 5.07 46.88
N ASN A 421 67.98 4.85 45.57
CA ASN A 421 69.22 4.81 44.77
C ASN A 421 69.21 5.81 43.60
N LEU A 422 69.03 7.10 43.89
CA LEU A 422 69.08 8.18 42.89
C LEU A 422 69.98 9.31 43.37
N ASP A 423 71.30 9.11 43.32
CA ASP A 423 72.28 10.18 43.64
C ASP A 423 73.11 10.60 42.41
N GLY A 424 72.55 10.45 41.20
CA GLY A 424 73.28 10.79 39.99
C GLY A 424 72.47 11.01 38.73
N LEU A 425 71.34 11.73 38.75
CA LEU A 425 70.67 12.13 37.49
C LEU A 425 70.00 13.52 37.58
N TYR A 426 70.71 14.54 37.09
CA TYR A 426 70.08 15.83 36.75
C TYR A 426 69.07 15.72 35.59
N SER A 427 69.08 14.63 34.80
CA SER A 427 68.11 14.37 33.72
C SER A 427 66.91 13.50 34.11
N VAL A 428 66.91 12.84 35.28
CA VAL A 428 65.75 12.09 35.80
C VAL A 428 64.73 13.05 36.40
N ASN A 429 65.21 14.03 37.17
CA ASN A 429 64.35 15.05 37.79
C ASN A 429 63.62 15.96 36.78
N SER A 430 64.09 16.08 35.54
CA SER A 430 63.38 16.83 34.49
C SER A 430 62.26 16.01 33.86
N ILE A 431 62.50 14.73 33.57
CA ILE A 431 61.52 13.81 32.97
C ILE A 431 60.39 13.50 33.98
N GLU A 432 60.72 13.24 35.25
CA GLU A 432 59.72 13.08 36.31
C GLU A 432 58.88 14.36 36.51
N ARG A 433 59.46 15.56 36.26
CA ARG A 433 58.72 16.83 36.32
C ARG A 433 57.73 17.00 35.16
N GLU A 434 58.13 16.66 33.94
CA GLU A 434 57.31 16.79 32.73
C GLU A 434 56.13 15.80 32.77
N LEU A 435 56.36 14.54 33.16
CA LEU A 435 55.32 13.53 33.34
C LEU A 435 54.29 13.89 34.43
N VAL A 436 54.73 14.57 35.51
CA VAL A 436 53.85 15.05 36.59
C VAL A 436 52.88 16.14 36.10
N GLU A 437 53.21 16.87 35.03
CA GLU A 437 52.36 17.92 34.47
C GLU A 437 51.42 17.39 33.37
N TYR A 438 51.85 16.44 32.55
CA TYR A 438 51.06 15.97 31.41
C TYR A 438 49.84 15.13 31.78
N ILE A 439 49.92 14.21 32.74
CA ILE A 439 48.77 13.37 33.12
C ILE A 439 47.63 14.21 33.72
N PRO A 440 47.86 15.19 34.62
CA PRO A 440 46.82 16.11 35.07
C PRO A 440 46.23 16.97 33.95
N GLU A 441 47.06 17.44 33.01
CA GLU A 441 46.58 18.21 31.85
C GLU A 441 45.69 17.35 30.95
N MET A 442 46.04 16.09 30.71
CA MET A 442 45.18 15.13 30.00
C MET A 442 43.80 14.99 30.68
N GLN A 443 43.76 14.90 32.02
CA GLN A 443 42.51 14.87 32.76
C GLN A 443 41.70 16.18 32.60
N ALA A 444 42.39 17.34 32.54
CA ALA A 444 41.74 18.62 32.29
C ALA A 444 41.13 18.69 30.88
N ARG A 445 41.82 18.18 29.85
CA ARG A 445 41.30 18.09 28.48
C ARG A 445 40.05 17.20 28.40
N LEU A 446 40.05 16.04 29.05
CA LEU A 446 38.85 15.19 29.12
C LEU A 446 37.68 15.88 29.78
N LYS A 447 37.93 16.74 30.79
CA LYS A 447 36.87 17.55 31.41
C LYS A 447 36.31 18.59 30.43
N MET A 448 37.16 19.24 29.64
CA MET A 448 36.73 20.18 28.60
C MET A 448 35.89 19.49 27.53
N VAL A 449 36.25 18.26 27.15
CA VAL A 449 35.44 17.41 26.25
C VAL A 449 34.08 17.09 26.87
N ASP A 450 34.03 16.67 28.14
CA ASP A 450 32.75 16.36 28.80
C ASP A 450 31.84 17.58 28.92
N GLU A 451 32.41 18.76 29.21
CA GLU A 451 31.72 20.04 29.28
C GLU A 451 31.22 20.48 27.89
N SER A 452 32.03 20.37 26.83
CA SER A 452 31.61 20.75 25.48
C SER A 452 30.49 19.87 24.93
N LEU A 453 30.43 18.60 25.37
CA LEU A 453 29.35 17.67 25.02
C LEU A 453 28.03 17.96 25.75
N MET A 454 28.00 18.79 26.79
CA MET A 454 26.74 19.15 27.46
C MET A 454 25.85 20.05 26.60
N ASP A 455 26.47 20.93 25.80
CA ASP A 455 25.80 21.94 24.98
C ASP A 455 25.88 21.64 23.47
N ALA A 456 26.38 20.47 23.10
CA ALA A 456 26.57 20.10 21.70
C ALA A 456 25.25 19.81 21.00
N GLU A 457 25.05 20.39 19.82
CA GLU A 457 23.93 20.06 18.94
C GLU A 457 24.24 18.83 18.10
N GLU A 458 23.32 17.86 18.09
CA GLU A 458 23.49 16.60 17.36
C GLU A 458 23.03 16.75 15.92
N LYS A 459 23.71 16.04 15.01
CA LYS A 459 23.21 15.89 13.65
C LYS A 459 21.91 15.08 13.66
N THR A 460 20.99 15.45 12.78
CA THR A 460 19.73 14.72 12.62
C THR A 460 19.94 13.50 11.74
N GLU A 461 19.66 12.32 12.30
CA GLU A 461 19.69 11.04 11.58
C GLU A 461 18.37 10.81 10.84
N ILE A 462 18.38 10.86 9.51
CA ILE A 462 17.20 10.61 8.67
C ILE A 462 17.43 9.34 7.86
N VAL A 463 16.53 8.36 8.01
CA VAL A 463 16.55 7.11 7.24
C VAL A 463 15.35 7.05 6.31
N ILE A 464 15.59 7.00 5.01
CA ILE A 464 14.58 6.84 3.97
C ILE A 464 14.52 5.37 3.55
N LEU A 465 13.32 4.76 3.64
CA LEU A 465 13.06 3.35 3.36
C LEU A 465 12.22 3.17 2.08
N PRO A 466 12.81 3.32 0.88
CA PRO A 466 12.13 2.99 -0.37
C PRO A 466 12.00 1.47 -0.50
N PHE A 467 10.86 0.98 -0.98
CA PHE A 467 10.67 -0.46 -1.23
C PHE A 467 10.55 -0.80 -2.73
N LYS A 468 10.20 0.18 -3.58
CA LYS A 468 10.12 0.04 -5.04
C LYS A 468 10.97 1.11 -5.71
N ALA A 469 11.87 0.71 -6.61
CA ALA A 469 12.74 1.65 -7.33
C ALA A 469 11.94 2.54 -8.32
N SER A 470 10.79 2.06 -8.79
CA SER A 470 9.85 2.83 -9.61
C SER A 470 9.17 3.97 -8.84
N ALA A 471 9.06 3.85 -7.51
CA ALA A 471 8.42 4.84 -6.65
C ALA A 471 9.38 5.94 -6.16
N TRP A 472 10.68 5.86 -6.47
CA TRP A 472 11.70 6.80 -5.97
C TRP A 472 11.34 8.29 -6.17
N GLU A 473 10.70 8.61 -7.30
CA GLU A 473 10.34 9.98 -7.64
C GLU A 473 9.41 10.64 -6.60
N THR A 474 8.63 9.86 -5.84
CA THR A 474 7.78 10.44 -4.78
C THR A 474 8.59 10.86 -3.55
N MET A 475 9.72 10.19 -3.26
CA MET A 475 10.61 10.53 -2.15
C MET A 475 11.69 11.54 -2.52
N LYS A 476 12.02 11.66 -3.82
CA LYS A 476 13.10 12.50 -4.32
C LYS A 476 13.03 13.96 -3.83
N PRO A 477 11.86 14.66 -3.78
CA PRO A 477 11.81 16.02 -3.26
C PRO A 477 12.20 16.12 -1.77
N TYR A 478 11.84 15.10 -0.97
CA TYR A 478 12.24 15.04 0.44
C TYR A 478 13.75 14.79 0.57
N TYR A 479 14.31 13.88 -0.23
CA TYR A 479 15.75 13.62 -0.29
C TYR A 479 16.55 14.88 -0.69
N ASP A 480 16.13 15.56 -1.76
CA ASP A 480 16.82 16.75 -2.29
C ASP A 480 16.86 17.91 -1.29
N ARG A 481 15.91 17.96 -0.35
CA ARG A 481 15.87 18.97 0.71
C ARG A 481 17.02 18.85 1.71
N TYR A 482 17.51 17.62 1.95
CA TYR A 482 18.45 17.34 3.04
C TYR A 482 19.81 16.79 2.58
N LYS A 483 19.95 16.34 1.34
CA LYS A 483 21.17 15.68 0.85
C LYS A 483 22.46 16.52 0.99
N ASP A 484 22.33 17.84 0.97
CA ASP A 484 23.45 18.79 1.03
C ASP A 484 23.50 19.54 2.39
N ASP A 485 22.66 19.14 3.36
CA ASP A 485 22.59 19.77 4.67
C ASP A 485 23.65 19.17 5.62
N PRO A 486 24.67 19.94 6.05
CA PRO A 486 25.74 19.43 6.92
C PRO A 486 25.27 19.07 8.34
N THR A 487 24.06 19.46 8.72
CA THR A 487 23.44 19.13 10.01
C THR A 487 22.64 17.83 9.98
N VAL A 488 22.57 17.17 8.81
CA VAL A 488 21.81 15.94 8.60
C VAL A 488 22.71 14.80 8.13
N ASN A 489 22.57 13.65 8.77
CA ASN A 489 23.07 12.39 8.25
C ASN A 489 21.89 11.71 7.53
N LEU A 490 21.97 11.64 6.19
CA LEU A 490 20.90 11.15 5.35
C LEU A 490 21.25 9.76 4.81
N HIS A 491 20.43 8.77 5.19
CA HIS A 491 20.58 7.38 4.82
C HIS A 491 19.45 6.96 3.88
N VAL A 492 19.78 6.34 2.75
CA VAL A 492 18.80 5.72 1.87
C VAL A 492 19.00 4.21 1.97
N VAL A 493 18.04 3.53 2.58
CA VAL A 493 18.15 2.10 2.91
C VAL A 493 16.98 1.37 2.25
N PRO A 494 17.15 0.89 1.00
CA PRO A 494 16.08 0.17 0.31
C PRO A 494 15.72 -1.09 1.08
N ILE A 495 14.42 -1.37 1.21
CA ILE A 495 13.92 -2.56 1.93
C ILE A 495 13.23 -3.53 0.97
N PRO A 496 13.28 -4.83 1.24
CA PRO A 496 12.62 -5.81 0.39
C PRO A 496 11.10 -5.81 0.60
N TYR A 497 10.39 -6.32 -0.41
CA TYR A 497 8.96 -6.59 -0.35
C TYR A 497 8.63 -7.97 -0.93
N TYR A 498 7.41 -8.44 -0.66
CA TYR A 498 6.91 -9.74 -1.08
C TYR A 498 5.58 -9.52 -1.80
N ARG A 499 5.45 -10.03 -3.02
CA ARG A 499 4.17 -10.02 -3.75
C ARG A 499 3.26 -11.11 -3.19
N ARG A 500 1.98 -10.81 -2.99
CA ARG A 500 0.98 -11.82 -2.62
C ARG A 500 0.45 -12.52 -3.86
N GLY A 501 0.45 -13.84 -3.82
CA GLY A 501 -0.01 -14.69 -4.89
C GLY A 501 -1.53 -14.71 -5.06
N ARG A 502 -1.97 -15.57 -5.98
CA ARG A 502 -3.39 -15.83 -6.28
C ARG A 502 -4.18 -16.20 -5.02
N ASP A 503 -3.62 -17.04 -4.18
CA ASP A 503 -4.22 -17.53 -2.92
C ASP A 503 -3.92 -16.63 -1.70
N THR A 504 -3.38 -15.41 -1.93
CA THR A 504 -2.91 -14.45 -0.90
C THR A 504 -1.65 -14.85 -0.14
N SER A 505 -1.04 -16.00 -0.45
CA SER A 505 0.25 -16.40 0.14
C SER A 505 1.38 -15.45 -0.28
N SER A 506 2.32 -15.21 0.64
CA SER A 506 3.48 -14.37 0.38
C SER A 506 4.47 -15.09 -0.55
N GLY A 507 4.86 -14.42 -1.63
CA GLY A 507 5.84 -14.91 -2.59
C GLY A 507 7.28 -14.83 -2.08
N SER A 508 8.24 -14.98 -2.99
CA SER A 508 9.66 -14.79 -2.69
C SER A 508 9.99 -13.32 -2.42
N GLU A 509 11.07 -13.11 -1.67
CA GLU A 509 11.64 -11.79 -1.44
C GLU A 509 12.01 -11.11 -2.75
N ILE A 510 11.61 -9.84 -2.89
CA ILE A 510 12.00 -8.96 -3.99
C ILE A 510 12.78 -7.81 -3.38
N TYR A 511 14.02 -7.63 -3.85
CA TYR A 511 14.89 -6.54 -3.47
C TYR A 511 15.27 -5.76 -4.72
N GLU A 512 14.99 -4.45 -4.72
CA GLU A 512 15.27 -3.56 -5.87
C GLU A 512 16.39 -2.55 -5.57
N GLY A 513 17.22 -2.81 -4.56
CA GLY A 513 18.32 -1.90 -4.18
C GLY A 513 19.33 -1.71 -5.30
N GLU A 514 19.65 -2.76 -6.05
CA GLU A 514 20.56 -2.67 -7.21
C GLU A 514 20.03 -1.71 -8.27
N VAL A 515 18.72 -1.78 -8.57
CA VAL A 515 18.06 -0.86 -9.52
C VAL A 515 18.04 0.56 -8.97
N LEU A 516 17.82 0.73 -7.66
CA LEU A 516 17.80 2.06 -7.04
C LEU A 516 19.20 2.69 -6.96
N SER A 517 20.26 1.88 -6.84
CA SER A 517 21.65 2.35 -6.77
C SER A 517 22.10 3.11 -8.02
N GLU A 518 21.41 2.92 -9.15
CA GLU A 518 21.63 3.69 -10.38
C GLU A 518 21.11 5.14 -10.27
N LYS A 519 20.21 5.42 -9.32
CA LYS A 519 19.53 6.72 -9.14
C LYS A 519 20.05 7.51 -7.94
N VAL A 520 20.43 6.83 -6.86
CA VAL A 520 20.86 7.43 -5.59
C VAL A 520 21.83 6.51 -4.87
N ALA A 521 22.74 7.07 -4.07
CA ALA A 521 23.59 6.26 -3.20
C ALA A 521 22.72 5.55 -2.15
N ILE A 522 22.98 4.25 -1.94
CA ILE A 522 22.20 3.42 -1.02
C ILE A 522 23.10 2.72 0.01
N GLU A 523 22.49 2.33 1.11
CA GLU A 523 23.05 1.45 2.12
C GLU A 523 22.24 0.14 2.19
N ASP A 524 22.93 -0.96 2.45
CA ASP A 524 22.32 -2.29 2.48
C ASP A 524 21.58 -2.52 3.81
N TYR A 525 20.25 -2.75 3.71
CA TYR A 525 19.39 -2.97 4.87
C TYR A 525 19.81 -4.16 5.75
N ARG A 526 20.53 -5.14 5.19
CA ARG A 526 20.99 -6.34 5.91
C ARG A 526 22.13 -6.04 6.87
N THR A 527 22.88 -4.97 6.59
CA THR A 527 24.05 -4.55 7.38
C THR A 527 23.85 -3.20 8.06
N PHE A 528 22.78 -2.47 7.72
CA PHE A 528 22.49 -1.17 8.29
C PHE A 528 22.14 -1.27 9.79
N PRO A 529 22.86 -0.58 10.68
CA PRO A 529 22.72 -0.78 12.13
C PRO A 529 21.62 0.11 12.73
N PHE A 530 20.36 -0.22 12.44
CA PHE A 530 19.18 0.54 12.90
C PHE A 530 19.19 0.81 14.42
N GLU A 531 19.55 -0.19 15.21
CA GLU A 531 19.56 -0.12 16.69
C GLU A 531 20.67 0.79 17.26
N ASP A 532 21.79 0.94 16.54
CA ASP A 532 22.91 1.76 16.97
C ASP A 532 22.70 3.23 16.55
N ILE A 533 22.23 3.42 15.32
CA ILE A 533 21.94 4.76 14.76
C ILE A 533 20.80 5.41 15.56
N LYS A 534 19.70 4.68 15.80
CA LYS A 534 18.46 5.19 16.40
C LYS A 534 17.98 6.46 15.69
N PRO A 535 17.41 6.33 14.48
CA PRO A 535 17.09 7.47 13.62
C PRO A 535 16.20 8.50 14.31
N HIS A 536 16.46 9.78 14.06
CA HIS A 536 15.54 10.84 14.46
C HIS A 536 14.27 10.74 13.61
N VAL A 537 14.43 10.48 12.33
CA VAL A 537 13.33 10.39 11.36
C VAL A 537 13.46 9.11 10.55
N ILE A 538 12.37 8.35 10.46
CA ILE A 538 12.22 7.29 9.46
C ILE A 538 11.16 7.73 8.46
N VAL A 539 11.48 7.64 7.17
CA VAL A 539 10.57 7.98 6.06
C VAL A 539 10.18 6.69 5.34
N ILE A 540 8.89 6.37 5.32
CA ILE A 540 8.34 5.17 4.71
C ILE A 540 7.48 5.48 3.48
N GLN A 541 7.43 4.49 2.58
CA GLN A 541 6.58 4.49 1.39
C GLN A 541 5.43 3.49 1.46
N ASN A 542 5.60 2.38 2.19
CA ASN A 542 4.58 1.34 2.35
C ASN A 542 3.81 1.57 3.67
N PRO A 543 2.52 1.93 3.64
CA PRO A 543 1.75 2.24 4.85
C PRO A 543 0.87 1.09 5.35
N TYR A 544 0.94 -0.10 4.73
CA TYR A 544 -0.13 -1.09 4.84
C TYR A 544 0.06 -2.09 5.98
N ASP A 545 1.28 -2.29 6.47
CA ASP A 545 1.66 -3.39 7.38
C ASP A 545 1.08 -4.73 6.88
N GLU A 546 0.40 -5.51 7.73
CA GLU A 546 -0.21 -6.79 7.34
C GLU A 546 -1.50 -6.68 6.49
N TYR A 547 -2.05 -5.48 6.28
CA TYR A 547 -3.39 -5.30 5.70
C TYR A 547 -3.40 -5.20 4.17
N SER A 548 -2.24 -5.17 3.49
CA SER A 548 -2.20 -5.20 2.02
C SER A 548 -2.53 -6.59 1.48
N MET A 549 -3.42 -6.63 0.51
CA MET A 549 -3.73 -7.84 -0.28
C MET A 549 -2.79 -8.02 -1.47
N GLY A 550 -1.98 -7.02 -1.83
CA GLY A 550 -1.16 -7.01 -3.04
C GLY A 550 0.31 -7.29 -2.77
N SER A 551 0.90 -6.55 -1.82
CA SER A 551 2.32 -6.68 -1.48
C SER A 551 2.57 -6.27 -0.04
N GLU A 552 3.50 -6.93 0.64
CA GLU A 552 3.90 -6.60 2.00
C GLU A 552 5.41 -6.40 2.10
N VAL A 553 5.85 -5.63 3.11
CA VAL A 553 7.26 -5.53 3.48
C VAL A 553 7.56 -6.49 4.63
N ASN A 554 8.84 -6.72 4.94
CA ASN A 554 9.20 -7.52 6.10
C ASN A 554 8.62 -6.89 7.38
N ARG A 555 8.07 -7.71 8.29
CA ARG A 555 7.45 -7.28 9.55
C ARG A 555 8.34 -6.38 10.42
N TYR A 556 9.66 -6.54 10.31
CA TYR A 556 10.62 -5.64 10.97
C TYR A 556 10.37 -4.15 10.60
N PHE A 557 9.94 -3.89 9.38
CA PHE A 557 9.65 -2.55 8.84
C PHE A 557 8.16 -2.15 8.94
N PHE A 558 7.34 -2.87 9.70
CA PHE A 558 5.97 -2.42 9.97
C PHE A 558 5.96 -1.15 10.81
N SER A 559 4.94 -0.32 10.60
CA SER A 559 4.84 1.01 11.20
C SER A 559 4.90 0.97 12.73
N ASP A 560 4.32 -0.05 13.36
CA ASP A 560 4.34 -0.27 14.81
C ASP A 560 5.75 -0.55 15.36
N ASN A 561 6.59 -1.22 14.58
CA ASN A 561 7.98 -1.53 14.93
C ASN A 561 8.89 -0.35 14.65
N LEU A 562 8.71 0.34 13.53
CA LEU A 562 9.47 1.54 13.19
C LEU A 562 9.24 2.68 14.19
N MET A 563 8.02 2.84 14.72
CA MET A 563 7.74 3.82 15.77
C MET A 563 8.55 3.60 17.05
N LYS A 564 9.01 2.38 17.31
CA LYS A 564 9.86 2.06 18.48
C LYS A 564 11.33 2.43 18.25
N MET A 565 11.71 2.67 16.99
CA MET A 565 13.10 2.90 16.56
C MET A 565 13.40 4.37 16.26
N CYS A 566 12.38 5.23 16.13
CA CYS A 566 12.57 6.63 15.74
C CYS A 566 11.73 7.63 16.52
N ASP A 567 12.18 8.89 16.56
CA ASP A 567 11.44 10.00 17.18
C ASP A 567 10.29 10.50 16.29
N LYS A 568 10.43 10.35 14.97
CA LYS A 568 9.44 10.78 13.98
C LYS A 568 9.30 9.78 12.83
N LEU A 569 8.07 9.34 12.58
CA LEU A 569 7.71 8.55 11.41
C LEU A 569 7.05 9.45 10.37
N VAL A 570 7.59 9.47 9.15
CA VAL A 570 7.09 10.24 8.01
C VAL A 570 6.59 9.28 6.95
N TYR A 571 5.38 9.48 6.44
CA TYR A 571 4.84 8.73 5.32
C TYR A 571 4.78 9.61 4.06
N ILE A 572 5.29 9.06 2.96
CA ILE A 572 5.17 9.63 1.61
C ILE A 572 4.57 8.55 0.71
N PRO A 573 3.39 8.77 0.11
CA PRO A 573 2.79 7.78 -0.80
C PRO A 573 3.75 7.35 -1.91
N TRP A 574 3.79 6.05 -2.19
CA TRP A 574 4.64 5.48 -3.24
C TRP A 574 4.06 5.68 -4.66
N PHE A 575 2.87 6.27 -4.75
CA PHE A 575 2.12 6.51 -5.99
C PHE A 575 1.63 7.96 -6.06
N VAL A 576 1.16 8.36 -7.24
CA VAL A 576 0.57 9.67 -7.50
C VAL A 576 -0.78 9.46 -8.19
N THR A 577 -1.85 10.03 -7.63
CA THR A 577 -3.19 10.06 -8.25
C THR A 577 -3.44 11.41 -8.92
N ASP A 578 -4.59 11.56 -9.57
CA ASP A 578 -5.13 12.90 -9.87
C ASP A 578 -5.34 13.69 -8.58
N ASP A 579 -5.55 15.00 -8.74
CA ASP A 579 -5.85 15.90 -7.63
C ASP A 579 -7.28 15.68 -7.12
N ILE A 580 -7.41 14.88 -6.05
CA ILE A 580 -8.71 14.49 -5.48
C ILE A 580 -9.25 15.62 -4.59
N ASP A 581 -10.32 16.27 -5.05
CA ASP A 581 -11.11 17.21 -4.25
C ASP A 581 -12.28 16.50 -3.59
N ILE A 582 -12.25 16.44 -2.25
CA ILE A 582 -13.29 15.80 -1.42
C ILE A 582 -14.69 16.40 -1.63
N ASP A 583 -14.77 17.65 -2.08
CA ASP A 583 -16.03 18.37 -2.29
C ASP A 583 -16.52 18.30 -3.75
N ASP A 584 -15.74 17.72 -4.68
CA ASP A 584 -16.14 17.50 -6.07
C ASP A 584 -16.74 16.10 -6.26
N GLU A 585 -18.02 16.03 -6.64
CA GLU A 585 -18.74 14.79 -6.93
C GLU A 585 -18.02 13.90 -7.97
N LYS A 586 -17.24 14.49 -8.89
CA LYS A 586 -16.45 13.73 -9.87
C LYS A 586 -15.36 12.86 -9.22
N CYS A 587 -14.92 13.24 -8.02
CA CYS A 587 -13.92 12.52 -7.25
C CYS A 587 -14.52 11.44 -6.34
N ARG A 588 -15.86 11.25 -6.30
CA ARG A 588 -16.53 10.29 -5.41
C ARG A 588 -15.91 8.89 -5.44
N LEU A 589 -15.49 8.43 -6.62
CA LEU A 589 -14.89 7.10 -6.80
C LEU A 589 -13.46 7.03 -6.28
N ASP A 590 -12.67 8.07 -6.53
CA ASP A 590 -11.33 8.19 -5.99
C ASP A 590 -11.39 8.23 -4.45
N ILE A 591 -12.34 8.98 -3.88
CA ILE A 591 -12.61 9.07 -2.44
C ILE A 591 -12.98 7.70 -1.86
N ALA A 592 -13.85 6.94 -2.54
CA ALA A 592 -14.21 5.58 -2.11
C ALA A 592 -12.97 4.66 -1.99
N ASN A 593 -11.98 4.84 -2.88
CA ASN A 593 -10.75 4.05 -2.84
C ASN A 593 -9.71 4.54 -1.83
N MET A 594 -9.83 5.77 -1.30
CA MET A 594 -8.93 6.28 -0.26
C MET A 594 -8.87 5.38 0.98
N ARG A 595 -9.94 4.66 1.30
CA ARG A 595 -9.95 3.68 2.40
C ARG A 595 -8.89 2.56 2.26
N HIS A 596 -8.38 2.30 1.06
CA HIS A 596 -7.39 1.26 0.84
C HIS A 596 -5.95 1.73 1.10
N TYR A 597 -5.69 3.05 1.20
CA TYR A 597 -4.34 3.59 1.38
C TYR A 597 -4.24 4.75 2.38
N VAL A 598 -5.36 5.29 2.86
CA VAL A 598 -5.42 6.34 3.89
C VAL A 598 -5.81 5.75 5.23
N THR A 599 -6.80 4.87 5.29
CA THR A 599 -7.26 4.24 6.54
C THR A 599 -6.47 2.97 6.86
N VAL A 600 -5.15 3.11 6.90
CA VAL A 600 -4.17 2.02 7.07
C VAL A 600 -3.18 2.35 8.20
N PRO A 601 -2.53 1.36 8.84
CA PRO A 601 -1.73 1.59 10.04
C PRO A 601 -0.65 2.66 9.87
N GLY A 602 0.11 2.62 8.76
CA GLY A 602 1.21 3.56 8.54
C GLY A 602 0.75 5.02 8.50
N CYS A 603 -0.44 5.30 7.95
CA CYS A 603 -1.03 6.64 7.95
C CYS A 603 -1.45 7.09 9.35
N VAL A 604 -2.03 6.20 10.15
CA VAL A 604 -2.46 6.52 11.53
C VAL A 604 -1.26 6.74 12.44
N SER A 605 -0.23 5.92 12.28
CA SER A 605 1.03 5.91 13.03
C SER A 605 1.94 7.09 12.68
N ALA A 606 1.93 7.57 11.42
CA ALA A 606 2.80 8.65 10.98
C ALA A 606 2.58 9.95 11.76
N ASP A 607 3.70 10.59 12.14
CA ASP A 607 3.72 11.94 12.70
C ASP A 607 3.57 13.00 11.62
N LEU A 608 3.90 12.65 10.38
CA LEU A 608 3.80 13.53 9.24
C LEU A 608 3.47 12.72 7.99
N ILE A 609 2.48 13.18 7.23
CA ILE A 609 2.10 12.62 5.94
C ILE A 609 2.29 13.70 4.91
N TYR A 610 3.13 13.44 3.90
CA TYR A 610 3.33 14.35 2.79
C TYR A 610 2.50 13.94 1.59
N VAL A 611 1.70 14.87 1.08
CA VAL A 611 0.88 14.71 -0.13
C VAL A 611 1.22 15.82 -1.14
N PRO A 612 0.98 15.63 -2.45
CA PRO A 612 1.46 16.57 -3.45
C PRO A 612 0.61 17.83 -3.62
N THR A 613 -0.64 17.85 -3.15
CA THR A 613 -1.58 18.96 -3.40
C THR A 613 -2.42 19.30 -2.17
N GLU A 614 -2.96 20.52 -2.14
CA GLU A 614 -3.85 20.96 -1.05
C GLU A 614 -5.20 20.24 -1.06
N ASN A 615 -5.72 19.86 -2.24
CA ASN A 615 -6.97 19.09 -2.28
C ASN A 615 -6.76 17.68 -1.72
N LEU A 616 -5.68 16.98 -2.10
CA LEU A 616 -5.32 15.70 -1.46
C LEU A 616 -5.10 15.85 0.04
N ARG A 617 -4.48 16.94 0.51
CA ARG A 617 -4.33 17.23 1.94
C ARG A 617 -5.69 17.28 2.64
N LYS A 618 -6.64 18.04 2.12
CA LYS A 618 -8.01 18.12 2.67
C LYS A 618 -8.71 16.76 2.65
N SER A 619 -8.59 16.02 1.55
CA SER A 619 -9.19 14.70 1.38
C SER A 619 -8.62 13.69 2.40
N TYR A 620 -7.30 13.65 2.60
CA TYR A 620 -6.67 12.83 3.63
C TYR A 620 -7.15 13.20 5.04
N ILE A 621 -7.19 14.49 5.36
CA ILE A 621 -7.67 14.97 6.67
C ILE A 621 -9.11 14.52 6.90
N ARG A 622 -10.00 14.68 5.90
CA ARG A 622 -11.40 14.28 6.03
C ARG A 622 -11.53 12.78 6.24
N VAL A 623 -10.93 11.97 5.38
CA VAL A 623 -11.02 10.50 5.45
C VAL A 623 -10.44 9.96 6.76
N LEU A 624 -9.29 10.48 7.23
CA LEU A 624 -8.72 10.11 8.53
C LEU A 624 -9.60 10.54 9.70
N THR A 625 -10.24 11.71 9.61
CA THR A 625 -11.16 12.20 10.65
C THR A 625 -12.40 11.32 10.74
N GLU A 626 -13.01 10.97 9.61
CA GLU A 626 -14.18 10.08 9.56
C GLU A 626 -13.84 8.68 10.09
N PHE A 627 -12.65 8.17 9.75
CA PHE A 627 -12.19 6.85 10.19
C PHE A 627 -11.80 6.79 11.68
N CYS A 628 -11.04 7.79 12.16
CA CYS A 628 -10.52 7.80 13.53
C CYS A 628 -11.43 8.50 14.56
N GLY A 629 -12.48 9.19 14.09
CA GLY A 629 -13.42 9.96 14.89
C GLY A 629 -13.16 11.48 14.83
N GLU A 630 -14.25 12.26 14.90
CA GLU A 630 -14.24 13.72 14.77
C GLU A 630 -13.33 14.45 15.79
N ASP A 631 -13.12 13.87 16.97
CA ASP A 631 -12.21 14.40 17.99
C ASP A 631 -10.73 14.40 17.57
N THR A 632 -10.40 13.74 16.46
CA THR A 632 -9.03 13.64 15.94
C THR A 632 -8.69 14.66 14.85
N LYS A 633 -9.64 15.48 14.39
CA LYS A 633 -9.45 16.40 13.25
C LYS A 633 -8.22 17.31 13.35
N GLU A 634 -8.07 18.02 14.48
CA GLU A 634 -6.97 18.97 14.70
C GLU A 634 -5.59 18.28 14.62
N ARG A 635 -5.54 16.99 14.99
CA ARG A 635 -4.31 16.18 14.87
C ARG A 635 -3.95 16.00 13.40
N TRP A 636 -4.90 15.62 12.54
CA TRP A 636 -4.64 15.42 11.12
C TRP A 636 -4.29 16.72 10.39
N GLU A 637 -4.91 17.84 10.76
CA GLU A 637 -4.57 19.16 10.21
C GLU A 637 -3.10 19.55 10.41
N LYS A 638 -2.50 19.12 11.53
CA LYS A 638 -1.07 19.33 11.84
C LYS A 638 -0.15 18.33 11.14
N ARG A 639 -0.62 17.09 10.94
CA ARG A 639 0.18 15.96 10.44
C ARG A 639 0.20 15.84 8.92
N VAL A 640 -0.91 16.13 8.25
CA VAL A 640 -0.98 16.04 6.78
C VAL A 640 -0.53 17.38 6.20
N GLN A 641 0.54 17.35 5.41
CA GLN A 641 1.16 18.54 4.83
C GLN A 641 1.41 18.36 3.34
N VAL A 642 1.39 19.49 2.62
CA VAL A 642 1.79 19.50 1.21
C VAL A 642 3.31 19.51 1.14
N MET A 643 3.88 18.62 0.33
CA MET A 643 5.31 18.62 0.07
C MET A 643 5.64 19.66 -0.99
N LEU A 644 6.15 20.82 -0.53
CA LEU A 644 6.65 21.91 -1.38
C LEU A 644 7.98 21.56 -2.05
#